data_AF-A0A7C8EJM3-F1
#
_entry.id   AF-A0A7C8EJM3-F1
#
_cell.length_a   1.000
_cell.length_b   1.000
_cell.length_c   1.000
_cell.angle_alpha   90.00
_cell.angle_beta   90.00
_cell.angle_gamma   90.00
#
_symmetry.space_group_name_H-M   'P 1'
#
loop_
_entity.id
_entity.type
_entity.pdbx_description
1 polymer ?
#
loop_
_entity_poly.entity_id
_entity_poly.type
_entity_poly.pdbx_seq_one_letter_code
_entity_poly.pdbx_strand_id
1 'polypeptide(L)'
;MCNFLWRIATVGAWAALTGVAAPASELDDLVHALASDNETARVEARQLLPRQGAEAVPKLMPLLIHQDQRIWRPAFNVVADIANEVSVPGREGERTMITTSLMALLDAGQPYHIKARALRLLPLAVPEGADLSPITALLDDPELREKARAALLEMGTAEARGALRAALDDAPPEFTCALLDALGELRDEKALPQALERTNHADAHVRAAALRALAWTGNPRYERAARAVCATAGPDTERAATDALLRFADAMAAKGGNWNRAIQLYYDVLEDTEDSTLKSAAIMGLARFGDETVIPPIIEATANAEPRLKTVVVHAFKCLGGRAAAKHMAAAYPRLAPNIQRALLDVFARKHEPLLLPILLDAARDEDADFRRAGLEALGEARQLEGMTVLAEAARSASDDEKELALASAWRLADALRGAANAPAAGSAYLTLYGLARDDAERRRALEGIAACPASEAYDALMAALQEPALVQEAVKAMMAVAETLAASGQSKPALAAYEAIHAVDDSVATTAAIGPRMEALGAAVSGAEMLGLVTTWHVVGPIAWDTDADWAKPLVGEPDIDLGAAYVSRNREVAWQPYKTHSDIGIVDLIPLLGAAEWCFAYAYTEIAVEQDVDAVIRLGSDDGNQVWVNGEVVAENRVDRALAVDQDAVNVRLHAGTNTILLKISQGGGGWCFCVRLTDPSGAALTFDELAVP
;
A
#
# COMPACT_ATOMS: atom_id res chain seq x y z
N MET A 1 -5.80 12.21 0.51
CA MET A 1 -4.72 11.92 1.48
C MET A 1 -3.46 11.57 0.70
N CYS A 2 -2.43 12.38 0.94
CA CYS A 2 -0.98 12.27 0.64
C CYS A 2 -0.52 11.64 -0.70
N ASN A 3 0.04 12.41 -1.64
CA ASN A 3 1.41 12.99 -1.72
C ASN A 3 2.55 11.96 -1.69
N PHE A 4 3.25 11.81 -2.83
CA PHE A 4 4.73 11.90 -2.99
C PHE A 4 5.12 11.65 -4.46
N LEU A 5 5.59 12.67 -5.22
CA LEU A 5 6.95 12.86 -5.83
C LEU A 5 6.72 13.29 -7.30
N TRP A 6 7.45 14.17 -7.99
CA TRP A 6 8.79 14.73 -7.80
C TRP A 6 8.88 16.09 -8.54
N ARG A 7 9.80 16.96 -8.07
CA ARG A 7 10.14 18.26 -8.64
C ARG A 7 10.97 18.10 -9.93
N ILE A 8 10.58 18.77 -11.00
CA ILE A 8 11.52 19.38 -11.95
C ILE A 8 11.07 20.82 -12.19
N ALA A 9 11.97 21.75 -11.89
CA ALA A 9 11.80 23.16 -12.15
C ALA A 9 12.10 23.45 -13.62
N THR A 10 11.14 24.05 -14.33
CA THR A 10 11.42 24.92 -15.47
C THR A 10 10.30 25.94 -15.60
N VAL A 11 10.64 27.16 -15.16
CA VAL A 11 10.17 28.49 -15.58
C VAL A 11 8.77 28.53 -16.21
N GLY A 12 7.84 29.10 -15.46
CA GLY A 12 6.53 29.48 -15.95
C GLY A 12 6.61 30.57 -17.02
N ALA A 13 5.85 30.36 -18.08
CA ALA A 13 5.20 31.40 -18.84
C ALA A 13 3.75 30.97 -19.07
N TRP A 14 2.85 31.49 -18.24
CA TRP A 14 1.44 31.51 -18.55
C TRP A 14 1.24 32.44 -19.75
N ALA A 15 0.92 31.88 -20.91
CA ALA A 15 0.36 32.63 -22.02
C ALA A 15 -0.97 31.98 -22.39
N ALA A 16 -2.05 32.74 -22.18
CA ALA A 16 -3.38 32.41 -22.66
C ALA A 16 -3.33 32.18 -24.19
N LEU A 17 -3.66 30.97 -24.63
CA LEU A 17 -3.80 30.61 -26.04
C LEU A 17 -5.12 31.16 -26.58
N THR A 18 -5.14 32.44 -26.94
CA THR A 18 -5.98 32.90 -28.04
C THR A 18 -5.25 32.55 -29.34
N GLY A 19 -5.84 31.68 -30.16
CA GLY A 19 -5.30 31.31 -31.47
C GLY A 19 -5.12 32.55 -32.35
N VAL A 20 -3.87 32.95 -32.55
CA VAL A 20 -3.50 33.91 -33.58
C VAL A 20 -3.12 33.07 -34.80
N ALA A 21 -4.00 33.06 -35.80
CA ALA A 21 -3.66 32.53 -37.12
C ALA A 21 -2.44 33.31 -37.66
N ALA A 22 -1.40 32.60 -38.08
CA ALA A 22 -0.29 33.21 -38.79
C ALA A 22 -0.80 33.86 -40.09
N PRO A 23 -0.18 34.95 -40.59
CA PRO A 23 -0.57 35.54 -41.86
C PRO A 23 -0.48 34.49 -42.99
N ALA A 24 -1.44 34.48 -43.92
CA ALA A 24 -1.56 33.47 -44.97
C ALA A 24 -0.28 33.20 -45.78
N SER A 25 0.63 34.19 -45.88
CA SER A 25 1.95 34.04 -46.48
C SER A 25 2.84 33.04 -45.74
N GLU A 26 2.79 33.00 -44.41
CA GLU A 26 3.62 32.11 -43.58
C GLU A 26 3.20 30.64 -43.73
N LEU A 27 1.90 30.36 -43.83
CA LEU A 27 1.40 29.00 -44.06
C LEU A 27 1.80 28.48 -45.45
N ASP A 28 1.69 29.30 -46.50
CA ASP A 28 2.10 28.91 -47.85
C ASP A 28 3.62 28.67 -47.95
N ASP A 29 4.43 29.46 -47.24
CA ASP A 29 5.88 29.28 -47.15
C ASP A 29 6.23 27.95 -46.47
N LEU A 30 5.55 27.61 -45.36
CA LEU A 30 5.75 26.35 -44.65
C LEU A 30 5.33 25.13 -45.49
N VAL A 31 4.21 25.21 -46.21
CA VAL A 31 3.77 24.15 -47.13
C VAL A 31 4.78 23.96 -48.26
N HIS A 32 5.30 25.05 -48.83
CA HIS A 32 6.35 24.99 -49.85
C HIS A 32 7.66 24.40 -49.31
N ALA A 33 8.06 24.81 -48.11
CA ALA A 33 9.24 24.31 -47.42
C ALA A 33 9.16 22.80 -47.16
N LEU A 34 7.97 22.27 -46.83
CA LEU A 34 7.75 20.84 -46.61
C LEU A 34 8.03 19.99 -47.85
N ALA A 35 7.79 20.54 -49.05
CA ALA A 35 8.06 19.86 -50.33
C ALA A 35 9.44 20.19 -50.94
N SER A 36 10.20 21.10 -50.32
CA SER A 36 11.50 21.55 -50.84
C SER A 36 12.60 20.50 -50.72
N ASP A 37 13.68 20.64 -51.49
CA ASP A 37 14.86 19.76 -51.39
C ASP A 37 15.74 20.03 -50.15
N ASN A 38 15.50 21.14 -49.43
CA ASN A 38 16.26 21.53 -48.24
C ASN A 38 15.76 20.79 -46.99
N GLU A 39 16.57 19.87 -46.45
CA GLU A 39 16.20 19.08 -45.26
C GLU A 39 15.94 19.95 -44.02
N THR A 40 16.72 21.00 -43.79
CA THR A 40 16.51 21.89 -42.64
C THR A 40 15.15 22.57 -42.72
N ALA A 41 14.79 23.08 -43.91
CA ALA A 41 13.48 23.70 -44.14
C ALA A 41 12.33 22.68 -43.99
N ARG A 42 12.52 21.42 -44.44
CA ARG A 42 11.53 20.35 -44.23
C ARG A 42 11.36 19.98 -42.75
N VAL A 43 12.43 19.96 -41.97
CA VAL A 43 12.35 19.69 -40.52
C VAL A 43 11.56 20.79 -39.82
N GLU A 44 11.88 22.05 -40.11
CA GLU A 44 11.19 23.21 -39.55
C GLU A 44 9.71 23.22 -39.93
N ALA A 45 9.39 23.01 -41.22
CA ALA A 45 8.01 22.92 -41.69
C ALA A 45 7.22 21.82 -40.97
N ARG A 46 7.79 20.63 -40.75
CA ARG A 46 7.14 19.54 -39.99
C ARG A 46 6.79 19.94 -38.55
N GLN A 47 7.62 20.76 -37.91
CA GLN A 47 7.40 21.18 -36.52
C GLN A 47 6.38 22.31 -36.40
N LEU A 48 6.32 23.19 -37.41
CA LEU A 48 5.50 24.40 -37.36
C LEU A 48 4.12 24.22 -38.00
N LEU A 49 3.98 23.39 -39.03
CA LEU A 49 2.70 23.19 -39.73
C LEU A 49 1.57 22.67 -38.82
N PRO A 50 1.79 21.74 -37.87
CA PRO A 50 0.72 21.34 -36.96
C PRO A 50 0.10 22.51 -36.18
N ARG A 51 0.92 23.51 -35.82
CA ARG A 51 0.50 24.70 -35.07
C ARG A 51 -0.42 25.64 -35.85
N GLN A 52 -0.47 25.48 -37.18
CA GLN A 52 -1.37 26.24 -38.06
C GLN A 52 -2.80 25.67 -38.02
N GLY A 53 -3.01 24.52 -37.36
CA GLY A 53 -4.33 23.93 -37.16
C GLY A 53 -4.96 23.42 -38.46
N ALA A 54 -6.28 23.25 -38.44
CA ALA A 54 -7.01 22.60 -39.52
C ALA A 54 -6.91 23.32 -40.88
N GLU A 55 -6.67 24.64 -40.90
CA GLU A 55 -6.54 25.44 -42.12
C GLU A 55 -5.36 25.01 -43.01
N ALA A 56 -4.34 24.36 -42.43
CA ALA A 56 -3.22 23.82 -43.19
C ALA A 56 -3.61 22.59 -44.03
N VAL A 57 -4.61 21.81 -43.63
CA VAL A 57 -4.93 20.51 -44.24
C VAL A 57 -5.31 20.63 -45.71
N PRO A 58 -6.21 21.53 -46.16
CA PRO A 58 -6.52 21.69 -47.58
C PRO A 58 -5.27 22.00 -48.44
N LYS A 59 -4.32 22.79 -47.91
CA LYS A 59 -3.08 23.15 -48.60
C LYS A 59 -2.06 22.00 -48.64
N LEU A 60 -2.17 21.02 -47.74
CA LEU A 60 -1.32 19.83 -47.71
C LEU A 60 -1.81 18.70 -48.62
N MET A 61 -3.07 18.74 -49.08
CA MET A 61 -3.63 17.70 -49.96
C MET A 61 -2.82 17.47 -51.25
N PRO A 62 -2.34 18.50 -51.98
CA PRO A 62 -1.48 18.30 -53.16
C PRO A 62 -0.18 17.55 -52.85
N LEU A 63 0.40 17.76 -51.66
CA LEU A 63 1.61 17.06 -51.23
C LEU A 63 1.30 15.61 -50.85
N LEU A 64 0.13 15.37 -50.25
CA LEU A 64 -0.32 14.04 -49.84
C LEU A 64 -0.59 13.10 -51.04
N ILE A 65 -1.04 13.65 -52.17
CA ILE A 65 -1.24 12.89 -53.43
C ILE A 65 0.05 12.73 -54.25
N HIS A 66 1.17 13.32 -53.81
CA HIS A 66 2.42 13.24 -54.54
C HIS A 66 2.97 11.80 -54.61
N GLN A 67 3.71 11.49 -55.68
CA GLN A 67 4.30 10.16 -55.88
C GLN A 67 5.57 9.96 -55.05
N ASP A 68 6.41 10.99 -54.93
CA ASP A 68 7.65 10.94 -54.13
C ASP A 68 7.35 10.81 -52.63
N GLN A 69 7.87 9.74 -52.04
CA GLN A 69 7.77 9.46 -50.60
C GLN A 69 8.36 10.54 -49.71
N ARG A 70 9.37 11.25 -50.18
CA ARG A 70 9.99 12.37 -49.45
C ARG A 70 9.04 13.55 -49.27
N ILE A 71 7.98 13.62 -50.08
CA ILE A 71 6.98 14.71 -50.04
C ILE A 71 5.70 14.24 -49.36
N TRP A 72 5.11 13.12 -49.81
CA TRP A 72 3.79 12.72 -49.28
C TRP A 72 3.85 12.20 -47.85
N ARG A 73 4.96 11.58 -47.42
CA ARG A 73 5.06 10.99 -46.08
C ARG A 73 5.18 12.04 -44.98
N PRO A 74 6.00 13.11 -45.13
CA PRO A 74 5.94 14.25 -44.21
C PRO A 74 4.55 14.91 -44.17
N ALA A 75 3.92 15.14 -45.34
CA ALA A 75 2.57 15.70 -45.40
C ALA A 75 1.54 14.81 -44.67
N PHE A 76 1.61 13.49 -44.86
CA PHE A 76 0.78 12.52 -44.15
C PHE A 76 0.92 12.65 -42.63
N ASN A 77 2.17 12.71 -42.13
CA ASN A 77 2.42 12.81 -40.70
C ASN A 77 1.87 14.13 -40.13
N VAL A 78 2.11 15.26 -40.81
CA VAL A 78 1.58 16.56 -40.39
C VAL A 78 0.05 16.56 -40.37
N VAL A 79 -0.60 16.00 -41.39
CA VAL A 79 -2.07 15.89 -41.41
C VAL A 79 -2.57 14.99 -40.28
N ALA A 80 -1.86 13.89 -39.97
CA ALA A 80 -2.20 13.02 -38.85
C ALA A 80 -2.06 13.76 -37.50
N ASP A 81 -1.01 14.55 -37.32
CA ASP A 81 -0.80 15.35 -36.11
C ASP A 81 -1.92 16.37 -35.92
N ILE A 82 -2.29 17.09 -36.98
CA ILE A 82 -3.40 18.05 -36.96
C ILE A 82 -4.73 17.34 -36.66
N ALA A 83 -5.00 16.22 -37.33
CA ALA A 83 -6.24 15.45 -37.13
C ALA A 83 -6.37 14.98 -35.66
N ASN A 84 -5.28 14.51 -35.06
CA ASN A 84 -5.25 14.14 -33.65
C ASN A 84 -5.50 15.35 -32.73
N GLU A 85 -4.93 16.51 -33.02
CA GLU A 85 -5.10 17.72 -32.20
C GLU A 85 -6.56 18.20 -32.18
N VAL A 86 -7.26 18.10 -33.31
CA VAL A 86 -8.67 18.54 -33.43
C VAL A 86 -9.69 17.48 -33.02
N SER A 87 -9.24 16.31 -32.56
CA SER A 87 -10.12 15.23 -32.08
C SER A 87 -10.80 15.54 -30.74
N VAL A 88 -10.37 16.60 -30.05
CA VAL A 88 -10.94 17.05 -28.77
C VAL A 88 -12.33 17.70 -28.92
N PRO A 89 -13.20 17.65 -27.89
CA PRO A 89 -14.50 18.32 -27.91
C PRO A 89 -14.39 19.84 -28.13
N GLY A 90 -15.32 20.42 -28.90
CA GLY A 90 -15.38 21.86 -29.19
C GLY A 90 -14.68 22.29 -30.47
N ARG A 91 -14.06 21.35 -31.20
CA ARG A 91 -13.40 21.57 -32.50
C ARG A 91 -14.10 20.84 -33.66
N GLU A 92 -15.39 20.61 -33.54
CA GLU A 92 -16.17 19.83 -34.50
C GLU A 92 -16.12 20.42 -35.91
N GLY A 93 -16.15 21.75 -36.04
CA GLY A 93 -16.05 22.43 -37.34
C GLY A 93 -14.71 22.20 -38.04
N GLU A 94 -13.61 22.25 -37.28
CA GLU A 94 -12.26 21.92 -37.77
C GLU A 94 -12.20 20.45 -38.21
N ARG A 95 -12.75 19.55 -37.39
CA ARG A 95 -12.84 18.10 -37.70
C ARG A 95 -13.60 17.83 -39.00
N THR A 96 -14.73 18.51 -39.20
CA THR A 96 -15.53 18.42 -40.43
C THR A 96 -14.74 18.90 -41.64
N MET A 97 -13.95 19.98 -41.52
CA MET A 97 -13.13 20.48 -42.63
C MET A 97 -12.03 19.49 -43.03
N ILE A 98 -11.31 18.92 -42.06
CA ILE A 98 -10.30 17.89 -42.31
C ILE A 98 -10.93 16.66 -42.95
N THR A 99 -12.06 16.19 -42.39
CA THR A 99 -12.82 15.07 -42.94
C THR A 99 -13.21 15.30 -44.39
N THR A 100 -13.77 16.47 -44.71
CA THR A 100 -14.16 16.83 -46.07
C THR A 100 -12.96 16.77 -47.03
N SER A 101 -11.81 17.30 -46.59
CA SER A 101 -10.58 17.30 -47.40
C SER A 101 -10.08 15.90 -47.69
N LEU A 102 -10.10 15.02 -46.69
CA LEU A 102 -9.66 13.62 -46.80
C LEU A 102 -10.66 12.76 -47.60
N MET A 103 -11.96 12.97 -47.45
CA MET A 103 -13.00 12.24 -48.20
C MET A 103 -12.90 12.51 -49.70
N ALA A 104 -12.49 13.71 -50.12
CA ALA A 104 -12.27 14.04 -51.53
C ALA A 104 -11.18 13.18 -52.19
N LEU A 105 -10.25 12.61 -51.41
CA LEU A 105 -9.22 11.70 -51.90
C LEU A 105 -9.74 10.27 -52.17
N LEU A 106 -10.98 9.98 -51.80
CA LEU A 106 -11.63 8.69 -52.07
C LEU A 106 -12.38 8.65 -53.40
N ASP A 107 -12.37 9.74 -54.18
CA ASP A 107 -13.03 9.82 -55.48
C ASP A 107 -12.69 8.63 -56.39
N ALA A 108 -13.66 8.17 -57.18
CA ALA A 108 -13.53 6.97 -58.00
C ALA A 108 -12.30 7.00 -58.93
N GLY A 109 -11.94 8.18 -59.46
CA GLY A 109 -10.78 8.36 -60.35
C GLY A 109 -9.41 8.34 -59.66
N GLN A 110 -9.35 8.32 -58.33
CA GLN A 110 -8.09 8.36 -57.60
C GLN A 110 -7.37 6.99 -57.60
N PRO A 111 -6.03 6.96 -57.76
CA PRO A 111 -5.22 5.74 -57.63
C PRO A 111 -5.35 5.06 -56.27
N TYR A 112 -5.18 3.74 -56.26
CA TYR A 112 -5.19 2.88 -55.06
C TYR A 112 -4.42 3.48 -53.87
N HIS A 113 -3.16 3.88 -54.09
CA HIS A 113 -2.28 4.32 -53.01
C HIS A 113 -2.72 5.65 -52.38
N ILE A 114 -3.45 6.50 -53.11
CA ILE A 114 -4.01 7.75 -52.60
C ILE A 114 -5.22 7.44 -51.70
N LYS A 115 -6.16 6.63 -52.21
CA LYS A 115 -7.31 6.15 -51.42
C LYS A 115 -6.86 5.43 -50.14
N ALA A 116 -5.85 4.57 -50.25
CA ALA A 116 -5.27 3.85 -49.11
C ALA A 116 -4.62 4.78 -48.07
N ARG A 117 -4.03 5.92 -48.46
CA ARG A 117 -3.53 6.93 -47.52
C ARG A 117 -4.68 7.64 -46.81
N ALA A 118 -5.69 8.06 -47.57
CA ALA A 118 -6.87 8.72 -47.01
C ALA A 118 -7.60 7.84 -45.98
N LEU A 119 -7.81 6.56 -46.30
CA LEU A 119 -8.43 5.59 -45.38
C LEU A 119 -7.66 5.40 -44.07
N ARG A 120 -6.35 5.69 -44.02
CA ARG A 120 -5.55 5.64 -42.79
C ARG A 120 -5.62 6.93 -41.95
N LEU A 121 -6.00 8.05 -42.56
CA LEU A 121 -6.11 9.35 -41.89
C LEU A 121 -7.54 9.63 -41.43
N LEU A 122 -8.53 9.17 -42.21
CA LEU A 122 -9.94 9.42 -41.94
C LEU A 122 -10.40 8.98 -40.52
N PRO A 123 -9.96 7.84 -39.95
CA PRO A 123 -10.36 7.46 -38.59
C PRO A 123 -9.99 8.48 -37.51
N LEU A 124 -8.98 9.32 -37.76
CA LEU A 124 -8.52 10.35 -36.82
C LEU A 124 -9.41 11.61 -36.86
N ALA A 125 -10.16 11.83 -37.94
CA ALA A 125 -10.85 13.10 -38.20
C ALA A 125 -12.38 12.97 -38.30
N VAL A 126 -12.90 11.80 -38.68
CA VAL A 126 -14.33 11.65 -39.00
C VAL A 126 -15.20 11.92 -37.74
N PRO A 127 -16.09 12.94 -37.76
CA PRO A 127 -17.05 13.17 -36.69
C PRO A 127 -18.21 12.16 -36.73
N GLU A 128 -18.87 11.95 -35.60
CA GLU A 128 -20.19 11.31 -35.57
C GLU A 128 -21.21 12.12 -36.40
N GLY A 129 -22.10 11.46 -37.12
CA GLY A 129 -23.03 12.09 -38.06
C GLY A 129 -22.44 12.43 -39.44
N ALA A 130 -21.16 12.15 -39.70
CA ALA A 130 -20.57 12.33 -41.03
C ALA A 130 -21.16 11.37 -42.08
N ASP A 131 -21.26 11.84 -43.32
CA ASP A 131 -21.58 10.98 -44.46
C ASP A 131 -20.37 10.07 -44.79
N LEU A 132 -20.54 8.76 -44.56
CA LEU A 132 -19.52 7.75 -44.84
C LEU A 132 -19.72 7.04 -46.18
N SER A 133 -20.62 7.54 -47.04
CA SER A 133 -20.88 6.95 -48.36
C SER A 133 -19.60 6.74 -49.20
N PRO A 134 -18.61 7.68 -49.22
CA PRO A 134 -17.37 7.47 -49.97
C PRO A 134 -16.53 6.29 -49.47
N ILE A 135 -16.52 6.01 -48.16
CA ILE A 135 -15.81 4.86 -47.59
C ILE A 135 -16.60 3.58 -47.83
N THR A 136 -17.93 3.66 -47.65
CA THR A 136 -18.84 2.52 -47.80
C THR A 136 -18.80 1.96 -49.22
N ALA A 137 -18.74 2.82 -50.23
CA ALA A 137 -18.60 2.42 -51.63
C ALA A 137 -17.32 1.60 -51.92
N LEU A 138 -16.27 1.75 -51.09
CA LEU A 138 -15.02 1.01 -51.22
C LEU A 138 -15.08 -0.39 -50.59
N LEU A 139 -16.17 -0.74 -49.89
CA LEU A 139 -16.37 -2.10 -49.36
C LEU A 139 -16.63 -3.12 -50.48
N ASP A 140 -17.11 -2.66 -51.64
CA ASP A 140 -17.33 -3.50 -52.82
C ASP A 140 -16.07 -3.66 -53.69
N ASP A 141 -15.02 -2.85 -53.43
CA ASP A 141 -13.75 -2.88 -54.18
C ASP A 141 -12.82 -3.97 -53.61
N PRO A 142 -12.48 -5.03 -54.36
CA PRO A 142 -11.64 -6.13 -53.85
C PRO A 142 -10.24 -5.69 -53.36
N GLU A 143 -9.68 -4.61 -53.89
CA GLU A 143 -8.36 -4.11 -53.48
C GLU A 143 -8.44 -3.24 -52.23
N LEU A 144 -9.54 -2.51 -52.05
CA LEU A 144 -9.70 -1.50 -50.98
C LEU A 144 -10.62 -1.94 -49.83
N ARG A 145 -11.45 -2.96 -50.00
CA ARG A 145 -12.47 -3.37 -49.03
C ARG A 145 -11.94 -3.62 -47.63
N GLU A 146 -10.76 -4.24 -47.50
CA GLU A 146 -10.15 -4.49 -46.18
C GLU A 146 -9.68 -3.20 -45.52
N LYS A 147 -9.18 -2.24 -46.30
CA LYS A 147 -8.77 -0.93 -45.78
C LYS A 147 -9.98 -0.09 -45.39
N ALA A 148 -11.04 -0.15 -46.19
CA ALA A 148 -12.30 0.53 -45.89
C ALA A 148 -12.94 -0.05 -44.62
N ARG A 149 -13.03 -1.38 -44.52
CA ARG A 149 -13.50 -2.07 -43.31
C ARG A 149 -12.67 -1.69 -42.07
N ALA A 150 -11.34 -1.73 -42.16
CA ALA A 150 -10.45 -1.36 -41.06
C ALA A 150 -10.65 0.11 -40.64
N ALA A 151 -10.77 1.03 -41.61
CA ALA A 151 -11.06 2.43 -41.33
C ALA A 151 -12.40 2.61 -40.59
N LEU A 152 -13.46 1.92 -41.03
CA LEU A 152 -14.76 1.95 -40.36
C LEU A 152 -14.73 1.34 -38.96
N LEU A 153 -13.96 0.26 -38.76
CA LEU A 153 -13.72 -0.36 -37.46
C LEU A 153 -13.02 0.63 -36.51
N GLU A 154 -11.94 1.27 -36.96
CA GLU A 154 -11.20 2.26 -36.17
C GLU A 154 -12.05 3.49 -35.83
N MET A 155 -12.94 3.93 -36.74
CA MET A 155 -13.88 5.03 -36.49
C MET A 155 -14.88 4.70 -35.38
N GLY A 156 -15.47 3.51 -35.40
CA GLY A 156 -16.40 3.06 -34.38
C GLY A 156 -17.63 3.96 -34.17
N THR A 157 -18.03 4.77 -35.15
CA THR A 157 -19.24 5.62 -35.08
C THR A 157 -20.53 4.80 -35.32
N ALA A 158 -21.69 5.39 -35.06
CA ALA A 158 -22.98 4.75 -35.34
C ALA A 158 -23.17 4.49 -36.85
N GLU A 159 -22.72 5.42 -37.68
CA GLU A 159 -22.74 5.34 -39.14
C GLU A 159 -21.78 4.26 -39.64
N ALA A 160 -20.57 4.17 -39.06
CA ALA A 160 -19.59 3.16 -39.45
C ALA A 160 -20.10 1.74 -39.16
N ARG A 161 -20.72 1.53 -37.98
CA ARG A 161 -21.42 0.27 -37.68
C ARG A 161 -22.54 0.00 -38.67
N GLY A 162 -23.28 1.04 -39.09
CA GLY A 162 -24.32 0.94 -40.12
C GLY A 162 -23.79 0.48 -41.47
N ALA A 163 -22.70 1.07 -41.94
CA ALA A 163 -22.04 0.69 -43.19
C ALA A 163 -21.55 -0.77 -43.15
N LEU A 164 -20.90 -1.17 -42.06
CA LEU A 164 -20.43 -2.55 -41.88
C LEU A 164 -21.58 -3.57 -41.86
N ARG A 165 -22.72 -3.23 -41.23
CA ARG A 165 -23.92 -4.09 -41.24
C ARG A 165 -24.52 -4.24 -42.64
N ALA A 166 -24.61 -3.13 -43.39
CA ALA A 166 -25.17 -3.15 -44.73
C ALA A 166 -24.33 -4.00 -45.70
N ALA A 167 -23.01 -3.98 -45.54
CA ALA A 167 -22.10 -4.76 -46.37
C ALA A 167 -22.20 -6.29 -46.17
N LEU A 168 -22.87 -6.77 -45.11
CA LEU A 168 -23.03 -8.21 -44.84
C LEU A 168 -23.95 -8.95 -45.83
N ASP A 169 -24.81 -8.23 -46.55
CA ASP A 169 -25.85 -8.84 -47.38
C ASP A 169 -25.26 -9.42 -48.69
N ASP A 170 -24.27 -8.75 -49.27
CA ASP A 170 -23.70 -9.09 -50.59
C ASP A 170 -22.22 -9.50 -50.55
N ALA A 171 -21.60 -9.54 -49.37
CA ALA A 171 -20.18 -9.84 -49.22
C ALA A 171 -19.82 -11.32 -49.52
N PRO A 172 -18.66 -11.59 -50.15
CA PRO A 172 -18.15 -12.96 -50.30
C PRO A 172 -17.77 -13.56 -48.95
N PRO A 173 -17.78 -14.90 -48.79
CA PRO A 173 -17.65 -15.56 -47.48
C PRO A 173 -16.46 -15.10 -46.62
N GLU A 174 -15.28 -14.94 -47.24
CA GLU A 174 -14.08 -14.47 -46.54
C GLU A 174 -14.26 -13.04 -45.99
N PHE A 175 -14.85 -12.15 -46.79
CA PHE A 175 -15.08 -10.77 -46.36
C PHE A 175 -16.22 -10.68 -45.33
N THR A 176 -17.23 -11.54 -45.44
CA THR A 176 -18.29 -11.69 -44.44
C THR A 176 -17.72 -12.03 -43.07
N CYS A 177 -16.70 -12.90 -42.99
CA CYS A 177 -16.00 -13.19 -41.73
C CYS A 177 -15.37 -11.92 -41.14
N ALA A 178 -14.64 -11.15 -41.95
CA ALA A 178 -13.97 -9.93 -41.52
C ALA A 178 -14.96 -8.84 -41.04
N LEU A 179 -16.11 -8.71 -41.70
CA LEU A 179 -17.20 -7.81 -41.31
C LEU A 179 -17.82 -8.23 -39.97
N LEU A 180 -18.10 -9.53 -39.78
CA LEU A 180 -18.63 -10.06 -38.52
C LEU A 180 -17.65 -9.86 -37.37
N ASP A 181 -16.36 -10.11 -37.58
CA ASP A 181 -15.32 -9.89 -36.58
C ASP A 181 -15.24 -8.40 -36.19
N ALA A 182 -15.30 -7.47 -37.16
CA ALA A 182 -15.34 -6.03 -36.91
C ALA A 182 -16.57 -5.61 -36.08
N LEU A 183 -17.75 -6.11 -36.44
CA LEU A 183 -19.00 -5.82 -35.72
C LEU A 183 -18.98 -6.41 -34.30
N GLY A 184 -18.36 -7.58 -34.12
CA GLY A 184 -18.13 -8.20 -32.81
C GLY A 184 -17.18 -7.39 -31.94
N GLU A 185 -16.08 -6.89 -32.49
CA GLU A 185 -15.11 -6.03 -31.80
C GLU A 185 -15.75 -4.69 -31.39
N LEU A 186 -16.55 -4.10 -32.28
CA LEU A 186 -17.35 -2.90 -32.00
C LEU A 186 -18.52 -3.14 -31.04
N ARG A 187 -18.78 -4.41 -30.68
CA ARG A 187 -19.90 -4.86 -29.83
C ARG A 187 -21.24 -4.30 -30.30
N ASP A 188 -21.48 -4.33 -31.62
CA ASP A 188 -22.67 -3.74 -32.21
C ASP A 188 -23.92 -4.58 -31.94
N GLU A 189 -24.81 -4.10 -31.08
CA GLU A 189 -26.05 -4.80 -30.74
C GLU A 189 -27.00 -4.94 -31.93
N LYS A 190 -26.97 -3.99 -32.86
CA LYS A 190 -27.85 -3.99 -34.04
C LYS A 190 -27.45 -5.07 -35.06
N ALA A 191 -26.21 -5.55 -35.05
CA ALA A 191 -25.74 -6.64 -35.90
C ALA A 191 -26.13 -8.04 -35.38
N LEU A 192 -26.56 -8.15 -34.12
CA LEU A 192 -26.83 -9.46 -33.50
C LEU A 192 -27.86 -10.33 -34.25
N PRO A 193 -28.96 -9.78 -34.83
CA PRO A 193 -29.89 -10.58 -35.64
C PRO A 193 -29.22 -11.17 -36.89
N GLN A 194 -28.45 -10.37 -37.63
CA GLN A 194 -27.71 -10.84 -38.81
C GLN A 194 -26.62 -11.85 -38.41
N ALA A 195 -25.88 -11.60 -37.33
CA ALA A 195 -24.90 -12.55 -36.82
C ALA A 195 -25.55 -13.90 -36.44
N LEU A 196 -26.70 -13.88 -35.77
CA LEU A 196 -27.45 -15.11 -35.45
C LEU A 196 -27.91 -15.86 -36.71
N GLU A 197 -28.38 -15.17 -37.73
CA GLU A 197 -28.75 -15.82 -39.00
C GLU A 197 -27.52 -16.53 -39.62
N ARG A 198 -26.37 -15.85 -39.63
CA ARG A 198 -25.12 -16.34 -40.22
C ARG A 198 -24.49 -17.51 -39.45
N THR A 199 -24.94 -17.85 -38.24
CA THR A 199 -24.53 -19.12 -37.59
C THR A 199 -25.04 -20.36 -38.33
N ASN A 200 -25.96 -20.20 -39.29
CA ASN A 200 -26.47 -21.28 -40.15
C ASN A 200 -25.96 -21.17 -41.60
N HIS A 201 -24.94 -20.35 -41.85
CA HIS A 201 -24.40 -20.15 -43.19
C HIS A 201 -23.77 -21.44 -43.76
N ALA A 202 -23.78 -21.59 -45.09
CA ALA A 202 -23.24 -22.77 -45.77
C ALA A 202 -21.73 -22.94 -45.51
N ASP A 203 -20.98 -21.83 -45.52
CA ASP A 203 -19.54 -21.79 -45.20
C ASP A 203 -19.30 -21.88 -43.68
N ALA A 204 -18.43 -22.81 -43.26
CA ALA A 204 -18.11 -23.07 -41.86
C ALA A 204 -17.27 -21.95 -41.20
N HIS A 205 -16.43 -21.24 -41.96
CA HIS A 205 -15.69 -20.09 -41.44
C HIS A 205 -16.64 -18.94 -41.07
N VAL A 206 -17.65 -18.70 -41.91
CA VAL A 206 -18.69 -17.70 -41.64
C VAL A 206 -19.49 -18.07 -40.40
N ARG A 207 -19.84 -19.35 -40.20
CA ARG A 207 -20.51 -19.81 -38.97
C ARG A 207 -19.67 -19.53 -37.72
N ALA A 208 -18.37 -19.80 -37.76
CA ALA A 208 -17.46 -19.55 -36.64
C ALA A 208 -17.27 -18.05 -36.35
N ALA A 209 -17.11 -17.21 -37.39
CA ALA A 209 -17.04 -15.75 -37.26
C ALA A 209 -18.34 -15.16 -36.69
N ALA A 210 -19.49 -15.68 -37.13
CA ALA A 210 -20.79 -15.32 -36.59
C ALA A 210 -20.91 -15.64 -35.09
N LEU A 211 -20.47 -16.82 -34.66
CA LEU A 211 -20.42 -17.16 -33.24
C LEU A 211 -19.48 -16.22 -32.47
N ARG A 212 -18.30 -15.89 -33.03
CA ARG A 212 -17.36 -14.94 -32.42
C ARG A 212 -17.98 -13.55 -32.24
N ALA A 213 -18.74 -13.08 -33.22
CA ALA A 213 -19.47 -11.82 -33.15
C ALA A 213 -20.59 -11.83 -32.09
N LEU A 214 -21.18 -13.00 -31.80
CA LEU A 214 -22.15 -13.17 -30.70
C LEU A 214 -21.47 -13.38 -29.34
N ALA A 215 -20.19 -13.79 -29.31
CA ALA A 215 -19.53 -14.30 -28.11
C ALA A 215 -19.52 -13.30 -26.94
N TRP A 216 -19.18 -12.03 -27.20
CA TRP A 216 -19.12 -10.98 -26.18
C TRP A 216 -20.46 -10.76 -25.45
N THR A 217 -21.57 -11.19 -26.04
CA THR A 217 -22.89 -11.07 -25.41
C THR A 217 -23.05 -12.01 -24.23
N GLY A 218 -22.39 -13.18 -24.23
CA GLY A 218 -22.58 -14.23 -23.21
C GLY A 218 -24.05 -14.61 -22.98
N ASN A 219 -24.95 -14.30 -23.92
CA ASN A 219 -26.38 -14.40 -23.68
C ASN A 219 -26.86 -15.84 -23.94
N PRO A 220 -27.44 -16.53 -22.94
CA PRO A 220 -27.85 -17.93 -23.08
C PRO A 220 -28.85 -18.22 -24.21
N ARG A 221 -29.56 -17.20 -24.72
CA ARG A 221 -30.43 -17.36 -25.89
C ARG A 221 -29.69 -17.83 -27.15
N TYR A 222 -28.38 -17.56 -27.24
CA TYR A 222 -27.53 -17.95 -28.36
C TYR A 222 -26.83 -19.29 -28.15
N GLU A 223 -26.95 -19.91 -26.98
CA GLU A 223 -26.23 -21.14 -26.65
C GLU A 223 -26.55 -22.28 -27.63
N ARG A 224 -27.82 -22.43 -28.03
CA ARG A 224 -28.22 -23.45 -29.01
C ARG A 224 -27.52 -23.26 -30.36
N ALA A 225 -27.40 -22.01 -30.81
CA ALA A 225 -26.71 -21.69 -32.05
C ALA A 225 -25.20 -21.94 -31.91
N ALA A 226 -24.61 -21.54 -30.78
CA ALA A 226 -23.20 -21.76 -30.49
C ALA A 226 -22.82 -23.26 -30.53
N ARG A 227 -23.62 -24.11 -29.88
CA ARG A 227 -23.44 -25.57 -29.91
C ARG A 227 -23.58 -26.15 -31.31
N ALA A 228 -24.55 -25.67 -32.09
CA ALA A 228 -24.74 -26.12 -33.47
C ALA A 228 -23.57 -25.76 -34.39
N VAL A 229 -22.94 -24.59 -34.19
CA VAL A 229 -21.74 -24.19 -34.94
C VAL A 229 -20.59 -25.15 -34.66
N CYS A 230 -20.33 -25.50 -33.40
CA CYS A 230 -19.29 -26.47 -33.03
C CYS A 230 -19.60 -27.88 -33.56
N ALA A 231 -20.84 -28.36 -33.41
CA ALA A 231 -21.24 -29.69 -33.84
C ALA A 231 -21.19 -29.90 -35.37
N THR A 232 -21.22 -28.81 -36.14
CA THR A 232 -21.15 -28.83 -37.62
C THR A 232 -19.81 -28.33 -38.14
N ALA A 233 -18.81 -28.12 -37.27
CA ALA A 233 -17.48 -27.72 -37.68
C ALA A 233 -16.74 -28.91 -38.30
N GLY A 234 -16.05 -28.66 -39.42
CA GLY A 234 -15.10 -29.61 -40.00
C GLY A 234 -13.69 -29.44 -39.39
N PRO A 235 -12.73 -30.33 -39.70
CA PRO A 235 -11.37 -30.30 -39.14
C PRO A 235 -10.67 -28.94 -39.26
N ASP A 236 -10.85 -28.24 -40.39
CA ASP A 236 -10.20 -26.94 -40.65
C ASP A 236 -10.83 -25.78 -39.85
N THR A 237 -12.02 -25.98 -39.28
CA THR A 237 -12.82 -24.95 -38.60
C THR A 237 -13.11 -25.25 -37.14
N GLU A 238 -12.84 -26.47 -36.67
CA GLU A 238 -13.06 -26.92 -35.30
C GLU A 238 -12.44 -25.94 -34.30
N ARG A 239 -11.17 -25.62 -34.49
CA ARG A 239 -10.44 -24.70 -33.61
C ARG A 239 -11.08 -23.31 -33.55
N ALA A 240 -11.53 -22.77 -34.68
CA ALA A 240 -12.14 -21.45 -34.73
C ALA A 240 -13.54 -21.44 -34.08
N ALA A 241 -14.34 -22.49 -34.30
CA ALA A 241 -15.65 -22.64 -33.68
C ALA A 241 -15.54 -22.81 -32.15
N THR A 242 -14.64 -23.67 -31.69
CA THR A 242 -14.40 -23.93 -30.27
C THR A 242 -13.79 -22.73 -29.55
N ASP A 243 -12.86 -21.98 -30.16
CA ASP A 243 -12.39 -20.69 -29.60
C ASP A 243 -13.56 -19.70 -29.43
N ALA A 244 -14.45 -19.61 -30.41
CA ALA A 244 -15.61 -18.74 -30.33
C ALA A 244 -16.59 -19.18 -29.22
N LEU A 245 -16.77 -20.50 -29.03
CA LEU A 245 -17.57 -21.06 -27.93
C LEU A 245 -16.97 -20.76 -26.56
N LEU A 246 -15.64 -20.90 -26.40
CA LEU A 246 -14.94 -20.57 -25.17
C LEU A 246 -15.05 -19.08 -24.83
N ARG A 247 -14.92 -18.18 -25.82
CA ARG A 247 -15.16 -16.74 -25.63
C ARG A 247 -16.60 -16.44 -25.20
N PHE A 248 -17.56 -17.18 -25.76
CA PHE A 248 -18.96 -17.06 -25.38
C PHE A 248 -19.21 -17.54 -23.95
N ALA A 249 -18.61 -18.66 -23.55
CA ALA A 249 -18.65 -19.18 -22.18
C ALA A 249 -18.00 -18.20 -21.18
N ASP A 250 -16.83 -17.66 -21.52
CA ASP A 250 -16.14 -16.64 -20.71
C ASP A 250 -17.00 -15.39 -20.50
N ALA A 251 -17.63 -14.88 -21.56
CA ALA A 251 -18.54 -13.74 -21.47
C ALA A 251 -19.80 -14.06 -20.66
N MET A 252 -20.33 -15.28 -20.79
CA MET A 252 -21.50 -15.75 -20.02
C MET A 252 -21.18 -15.86 -18.53
N ALA A 253 -20.03 -16.45 -18.20
CA ALA A 253 -19.54 -16.54 -16.84
C ALA A 253 -19.32 -15.12 -16.28
N ALA A 254 -18.53 -14.27 -16.94
CA ALA A 254 -18.21 -12.93 -16.46
C ALA A 254 -19.44 -12.03 -16.21
N LYS A 255 -20.53 -12.18 -16.98
CA LYS A 255 -21.79 -11.45 -16.75
C LYS A 255 -22.60 -11.95 -15.55
N GLY A 256 -22.40 -13.20 -15.14
CA GLY A 256 -23.10 -13.83 -14.02
C GLY A 256 -24.53 -14.28 -14.33
N GLY A 257 -25.14 -14.97 -13.36
CA GLY A 257 -26.51 -15.49 -13.44
C GLY A 257 -26.68 -16.78 -14.26
N ASN A 258 -25.66 -17.22 -15.00
CA ASN A 258 -25.69 -18.44 -15.82
C ASN A 258 -24.44 -19.32 -15.65
N TRP A 259 -23.83 -19.28 -14.46
CA TRP A 259 -22.57 -19.99 -14.16
C TRP A 259 -22.62 -21.47 -14.53
N ASN A 260 -23.66 -22.20 -14.11
CA ASN A 260 -23.80 -23.63 -14.41
C ASN A 260 -23.77 -23.94 -15.92
N ARG A 261 -24.34 -23.03 -16.74
CA ARG A 261 -24.36 -23.20 -18.20
C ARG A 261 -22.97 -22.94 -18.79
N ALA A 262 -22.28 -21.89 -18.32
CA ALA A 262 -20.91 -21.61 -18.74
C ALA A 262 -19.95 -22.74 -18.33
N ILE A 263 -20.08 -23.26 -17.09
CA ILE A 263 -19.31 -24.40 -16.60
C ILE A 263 -19.53 -25.63 -17.47
N GLN A 264 -20.78 -25.92 -17.84
CA GLN A 264 -21.07 -27.03 -18.75
C GLN A 264 -20.38 -26.85 -20.11
N LEU A 265 -20.36 -25.63 -20.67
CA LEU A 265 -19.66 -25.37 -21.93
C LEU A 265 -18.15 -25.65 -21.84
N TYR A 266 -17.51 -25.35 -20.70
CA TYR A 266 -16.10 -25.73 -20.53
C TYR A 266 -15.91 -27.24 -20.40
N TYR A 267 -16.82 -27.95 -19.72
CA TYR A 267 -16.79 -29.42 -19.68
C TYR A 267 -16.93 -30.03 -21.07
N ASP A 268 -17.90 -29.56 -21.85
CA ASP A 268 -18.12 -30.04 -23.20
C ASP A 268 -16.84 -29.85 -24.06
N VAL A 269 -16.19 -28.68 -23.97
CA VAL A 269 -14.91 -28.45 -24.68
C VAL A 269 -13.78 -29.35 -24.15
N LEU A 270 -13.71 -29.59 -22.85
CA LEU A 270 -12.69 -30.44 -22.24
C LEU A 270 -12.81 -31.90 -22.72
N GLU A 271 -14.04 -32.38 -22.92
CA GLU A 271 -14.38 -33.74 -23.37
C GLU A 271 -14.25 -33.89 -24.90
N ASP A 272 -14.70 -32.91 -25.68
CA ASP A 272 -14.92 -33.07 -27.12
C ASP A 272 -13.69 -32.77 -28.00
N THR A 273 -12.76 -31.92 -27.55
CA THR A 273 -11.60 -31.53 -28.38
C THR A 273 -10.37 -32.37 -28.09
N GLU A 274 -9.45 -32.50 -29.04
CA GLU A 274 -8.10 -33.04 -28.81
C GLU A 274 -7.01 -31.96 -28.82
N ASP A 275 -7.34 -30.70 -29.12
CA ASP A 275 -6.39 -29.59 -29.11
C ASP A 275 -6.04 -29.21 -27.66
N SER A 276 -4.78 -29.45 -27.27
CA SER A 276 -4.26 -29.12 -25.94
C SER A 276 -4.42 -27.64 -25.56
N THR A 277 -4.38 -26.73 -26.52
CA THR A 277 -4.55 -25.29 -26.29
C THR A 277 -5.99 -24.99 -25.87
N LEU A 278 -6.96 -25.63 -26.52
CA LEU A 278 -8.37 -25.49 -26.22
C LEU A 278 -8.73 -26.19 -24.90
N LYS A 279 -8.16 -27.38 -24.63
CA LYS A 279 -8.25 -28.03 -23.30
C LYS A 279 -7.70 -27.14 -22.20
N SER A 280 -6.55 -26.49 -22.43
CA SER A 280 -5.96 -25.55 -21.48
C SER A 280 -6.90 -24.38 -21.19
N ALA A 281 -7.51 -23.81 -22.22
CA ALA A 281 -8.47 -22.71 -22.07
C ALA A 281 -9.74 -23.14 -21.31
N ALA A 282 -10.28 -24.33 -21.61
CA ALA A 282 -11.41 -24.90 -20.88
C ALA A 282 -11.09 -25.14 -19.39
N ILE A 283 -9.93 -25.73 -19.07
CA ILE A 283 -9.45 -25.92 -17.70
C ILE A 283 -9.34 -24.58 -16.97
N MET A 284 -8.80 -23.55 -17.63
CA MET A 284 -8.70 -22.22 -17.01
C MET A 284 -10.06 -21.55 -16.80
N GLY A 285 -11.03 -21.78 -17.69
CA GLY A 285 -12.43 -21.37 -17.51
C GLY A 285 -13.05 -22.04 -16.28
N LEU A 286 -12.94 -23.37 -16.20
CA LEU A 286 -13.38 -24.15 -15.04
C LEU A 286 -12.72 -23.68 -13.75
N ALA A 287 -11.42 -23.43 -13.74
CA ALA A 287 -10.69 -23.02 -12.55
C ALA A 287 -11.01 -21.60 -12.09
N ARG A 288 -11.34 -20.69 -13.02
CA ARG A 288 -11.66 -19.29 -12.70
C ARG A 288 -13.09 -19.14 -12.18
N PHE A 289 -14.03 -19.92 -12.72
CA PHE A 289 -15.46 -19.72 -12.49
C PHE A 289 -16.15 -20.88 -11.77
N GLY A 290 -15.49 -22.03 -11.66
CA GLY A 290 -16.00 -23.22 -10.98
C GLY A 290 -15.66 -23.24 -9.49
N ASP A 291 -16.20 -24.26 -8.83
CA ASP A 291 -15.97 -24.56 -7.42
C ASP A 291 -15.09 -25.81 -7.27
N GLU A 292 -15.06 -26.42 -6.09
CA GLU A 292 -14.25 -27.63 -5.86
C GLU A 292 -14.63 -28.83 -6.75
N THR A 293 -15.83 -28.84 -7.33
CA THR A 293 -16.31 -29.96 -8.16
C THR A 293 -15.56 -30.08 -9.48
N VAL A 294 -14.87 -29.02 -9.93
CA VAL A 294 -14.09 -29.05 -11.18
C VAL A 294 -12.72 -29.71 -11.01
N ILE A 295 -12.25 -29.93 -9.78
CA ILE A 295 -10.91 -30.45 -9.50
C ILE A 295 -10.71 -31.87 -10.06
N PRO A 296 -11.59 -32.85 -9.80
CA PRO A 296 -11.40 -34.21 -10.33
C PRO A 296 -11.35 -34.26 -11.88
N PRO A 297 -12.26 -33.61 -12.63
CA PRO A 297 -12.17 -33.57 -14.09
C PRO A 297 -10.89 -32.92 -14.63
N ILE A 298 -10.40 -31.85 -14.00
CA ILE A 298 -9.13 -31.20 -14.39
C ILE A 298 -7.95 -32.16 -14.23
N ILE A 299 -7.92 -32.95 -13.15
CA ILE A 299 -6.85 -33.93 -12.91
C ILE A 299 -6.93 -35.07 -13.92
N GLU A 300 -8.13 -35.58 -14.18
CA GLU A 300 -8.35 -36.65 -15.14
C GLU A 300 -7.90 -36.25 -16.55
N ALA A 301 -8.30 -35.07 -17.00
CA ALA A 301 -7.94 -34.55 -18.32
C ALA A 301 -6.42 -34.32 -18.50
N THR A 302 -5.67 -34.21 -17.40
CA THR A 302 -4.23 -33.89 -17.44
C THR A 302 -3.33 -35.08 -17.09
N ALA A 303 -3.87 -36.18 -16.54
CA ALA A 303 -3.09 -37.32 -16.04
C ALA A 303 -2.13 -37.90 -17.09
N ASN A 304 -2.64 -38.14 -18.31
CA ASN A 304 -1.89 -38.75 -19.42
C ASN A 304 -1.55 -37.74 -20.54
N ALA A 305 -1.72 -36.45 -20.27
CA ALA A 305 -1.51 -35.41 -21.26
C ALA A 305 -0.02 -35.11 -21.53
N GLU A 306 0.24 -34.35 -22.58
CA GLU A 306 1.56 -33.81 -22.87
C GLU A 306 2.04 -32.85 -21.75
N PRO A 307 3.37 -32.64 -21.59
CA PRO A 307 3.91 -31.85 -20.48
C PRO A 307 3.34 -30.44 -20.35
N ARG A 308 3.00 -29.78 -21.47
CA ARG A 308 2.42 -28.43 -21.48
C ARG A 308 1.02 -28.38 -20.87
N LEU A 309 0.18 -29.38 -21.14
CA LEU A 309 -1.17 -29.43 -20.58
C LEU A 309 -1.12 -29.80 -19.08
N LYS A 310 -0.13 -30.58 -18.65
CA LYS A 310 0.09 -30.92 -17.23
C LYS A 310 0.40 -29.70 -16.35
N THR A 311 1.11 -28.69 -16.86
CA THR A 311 1.43 -27.49 -16.08
C THR A 311 0.22 -26.58 -15.84
N VAL A 312 -0.84 -26.71 -16.64
CA VAL A 312 -2.09 -25.95 -16.47
C VAL A 312 -2.75 -26.24 -15.12
N VAL A 313 -2.59 -27.46 -14.58
CA VAL A 313 -3.12 -27.85 -13.24
C VAL A 313 -2.63 -26.90 -12.15
N VAL A 314 -1.36 -26.48 -12.21
CA VAL A 314 -0.78 -25.58 -11.20
C VAL A 314 -1.48 -24.23 -11.23
N HIS A 315 -1.72 -23.68 -12.43
CA HIS A 315 -2.45 -22.42 -12.59
C HIS A 315 -3.93 -22.56 -12.18
N ALA A 316 -4.56 -23.68 -12.54
CA ALA A 316 -5.93 -23.97 -12.16
C ALA A 316 -6.09 -24.02 -10.63
N PHE A 317 -5.20 -24.74 -9.94
CA PHE A 317 -5.23 -24.85 -8.48
C PHE A 317 -4.91 -23.51 -7.82
N LYS A 318 -4.10 -22.65 -8.44
CA LYS A 318 -3.88 -21.28 -7.96
C LYS A 318 -5.17 -20.46 -7.96
N CYS A 319 -6.02 -20.59 -8.99
CA CYS A 319 -7.30 -19.88 -9.09
C CYS A 319 -8.36 -20.39 -8.11
N LEU A 320 -8.47 -21.70 -7.90
CA LEU A 320 -9.51 -22.30 -7.07
C LEU A 320 -9.28 -22.05 -5.57
N GLY A 321 -10.20 -21.37 -4.89
CA GLY A 321 -10.07 -20.96 -3.48
C GLY A 321 -10.92 -21.73 -2.48
N GLY A 322 -10.58 -21.62 -1.20
CA GLY A 322 -11.40 -22.08 -0.08
C GLY A 322 -11.13 -23.51 0.39
N ARG A 323 -11.61 -23.80 1.61
CA ARG A 323 -11.38 -25.06 2.32
C ARG A 323 -11.87 -26.31 1.58
N ALA A 324 -13.00 -26.20 0.86
CA ALA A 324 -13.54 -27.31 0.07
C ALA A 324 -12.60 -27.67 -1.11
N ALA A 325 -12.09 -26.66 -1.82
CA ALA A 325 -11.11 -26.84 -2.88
C ALA A 325 -9.80 -27.40 -2.32
N ALA A 326 -9.30 -26.86 -1.21
CA ALA A 326 -8.09 -27.36 -0.55
C ALA A 326 -8.21 -28.85 -0.18
N LYS A 327 -9.36 -29.29 0.33
CA LYS A 327 -9.63 -30.71 0.63
C LYS A 327 -9.50 -31.60 -0.61
N HIS A 328 -10.06 -31.17 -1.73
CA HIS A 328 -9.99 -31.92 -2.99
C HIS A 328 -8.57 -31.91 -3.57
N MET A 329 -7.86 -30.79 -3.50
CA MET A 329 -6.45 -30.70 -3.89
C MET A 329 -5.56 -31.64 -3.07
N ALA A 330 -5.74 -31.67 -1.75
CA ALA A 330 -5.00 -32.57 -0.86
C ALA A 330 -5.27 -34.05 -1.18
N ALA A 331 -6.53 -34.42 -1.44
CA ALA A 331 -6.90 -35.78 -1.82
C ALA A 331 -6.31 -36.20 -3.18
N ALA A 332 -6.17 -35.24 -4.10
CA ALA A 332 -5.60 -35.46 -5.43
C ALA A 332 -4.08 -35.55 -5.45
N TYR A 333 -3.41 -34.79 -4.57
CA TYR A 333 -1.96 -34.58 -4.57
C TYR A 333 -1.13 -35.87 -4.71
N PRO A 334 -1.41 -36.98 -3.99
CA PRO A 334 -0.61 -38.20 -4.08
C PRO A 334 -0.64 -38.89 -5.45
N ARG A 335 -1.61 -38.56 -6.30
CA ARG A 335 -1.77 -39.17 -7.64
C ARG A 335 -1.12 -38.36 -8.75
N LEU A 336 -0.61 -37.16 -8.45
CA LEU A 336 0.01 -36.27 -9.42
C LEU A 336 1.46 -36.68 -9.69
N ALA A 337 1.97 -36.32 -10.88
CA ALA A 337 3.37 -36.55 -11.21
C ALA A 337 4.31 -35.74 -10.30
N PRO A 338 5.52 -36.24 -9.96
CA PRO A 338 6.41 -35.58 -8.99
C PRO A 338 6.76 -34.12 -9.32
N ASN A 339 6.93 -33.80 -10.59
CA ASN A 339 7.19 -32.41 -11.03
C ASN A 339 6.01 -31.47 -10.77
N ILE A 340 4.77 -31.97 -10.82
CA ILE A 340 3.56 -31.20 -10.50
C ILE A 340 3.37 -31.11 -9.00
N GLN A 341 3.60 -32.20 -8.26
CA GLN A 341 3.57 -32.21 -6.80
C GLN A 341 4.49 -31.12 -6.24
N ARG A 342 5.76 -31.10 -6.66
CA ARG A 342 6.73 -30.07 -6.25
C ARG A 342 6.26 -28.66 -6.59
N ALA A 343 5.69 -28.44 -7.78
CA ALA A 343 5.19 -27.13 -8.19
C ALA A 343 3.97 -26.65 -7.39
N LEU A 344 3.16 -27.58 -6.86
CA LEU A 344 2.00 -27.27 -6.04
C LEU A 344 2.34 -26.87 -4.60
N LEU A 345 3.56 -27.12 -4.11
CA LEU A 345 3.96 -26.73 -2.75
C LEU A 345 3.88 -25.21 -2.53
N ASP A 346 4.34 -24.39 -3.48
CA ASP A 346 4.17 -22.91 -3.43
C ASP A 346 2.69 -22.52 -3.49
N VAL A 347 1.88 -23.22 -4.30
CA VAL A 347 0.44 -22.97 -4.37
C VAL A 347 -0.21 -23.25 -3.02
N PHE A 348 0.13 -24.37 -2.38
CA PHE A 348 -0.44 -24.81 -1.10
C PHE A 348 -0.03 -23.90 0.05
N ALA A 349 1.22 -23.42 0.07
CA ALA A 349 1.66 -22.42 1.04
C ALA A 349 0.83 -21.14 0.97
N ARG A 350 0.64 -20.58 -0.23
CA ARG A 350 -0.08 -19.30 -0.45
C ARG A 350 -1.59 -19.41 -0.26
N LYS A 351 -2.15 -20.62 -0.19
CA LYS A 351 -3.56 -20.85 0.16
C LYS A 351 -3.82 -20.57 1.64
N HIS A 352 -2.80 -20.73 2.49
CA HIS A 352 -2.88 -20.58 3.95
C HIS A 352 -3.95 -21.49 4.60
N GLU A 353 -4.23 -22.65 4.00
CA GLU A 353 -5.22 -23.60 4.50
C GLU A 353 -4.55 -24.64 5.41
N PRO A 354 -4.94 -24.77 6.70
CA PRO A 354 -4.29 -25.69 7.65
C PRO A 354 -4.30 -27.16 7.22
N LEU A 355 -5.29 -27.56 6.42
CA LEU A 355 -5.37 -28.92 5.86
C LEU A 355 -4.24 -29.22 4.87
N LEU A 356 -3.60 -28.21 4.27
CA LEU A 356 -2.50 -28.41 3.33
C LEU A 356 -1.12 -28.46 4.01
N LEU A 357 -1.03 -28.03 5.27
CA LEU A 357 0.25 -28.00 6.01
C LEU A 357 0.92 -29.37 6.13
N PRO A 358 0.22 -30.49 6.42
CA PRO A 358 0.87 -31.80 6.47
C PRO A 358 1.65 -32.13 5.20
N ILE A 359 1.15 -31.74 4.03
CA ILE A 359 1.83 -31.95 2.74
C ILE A 359 3.14 -31.14 2.68
N LEU A 360 3.14 -29.91 3.19
CA LEU A 360 4.34 -29.06 3.22
C LEU A 360 5.38 -29.58 4.22
N LEU A 361 4.92 -30.07 5.39
CA LEU A 361 5.77 -30.66 6.42
C LEU A 361 6.42 -31.96 5.92
N ASP A 362 5.66 -32.81 5.25
CA ASP A 362 6.16 -34.06 4.66
C ASP A 362 7.18 -33.75 3.55
N ALA A 363 6.87 -32.80 2.65
CA ALA A 363 7.80 -32.37 1.61
C ALA A 363 9.11 -31.81 2.18
N ALA A 364 9.05 -31.01 3.25
CA ALA A 364 10.25 -30.46 3.90
C ALA A 364 11.16 -31.54 4.55
N ARG A 365 10.66 -32.77 4.71
CA ARG A 365 11.36 -33.93 5.28
C ARG A 365 11.56 -35.07 4.27
N ASP A 366 11.28 -34.83 3.00
CA ASP A 366 11.36 -35.84 1.94
C ASP A 366 12.78 -36.41 1.77
N GLU A 367 12.92 -37.60 1.21
CA GLU A 367 14.23 -38.17 0.88
C GLU A 367 14.85 -37.48 -0.35
N ASP A 368 14.02 -36.92 -1.23
CA ASP A 368 14.43 -36.14 -2.39
C ASP A 368 14.76 -34.69 -2.00
N ALA A 369 15.97 -34.25 -2.36
CA ALA A 369 16.46 -32.91 -2.05
C ALA A 369 15.63 -31.78 -2.69
N ASP A 370 15.08 -31.99 -3.88
CA ASP A 370 14.25 -30.99 -4.56
C ASP A 370 12.91 -30.80 -3.84
N PHE A 371 12.33 -31.88 -3.29
CA PHE A 371 11.14 -31.81 -2.45
C PHE A 371 11.42 -31.17 -1.10
N ARG A 372 12.52 -31.54 -0.43
CA ARG A 372 12.93 -30.90 0.83
C ARG A 372 13.07 -29.40 0.68
N ARG A 373 13.84 -28.95 -0.30
CA ARG A 373 14.06 -27.51 -0.55
C ARG A 373 12.74 -26.78 -0.83
N ALA A 374 11.90 -27.34 -1.72
CA ALA A 374 10.61 -26.75 -2.03
C ALA A 374 9.66 -26.73 -0.81
N GLY A 375 9.69 -27.76 0.03
CA GLY A 375 8.93 -27.81 1.28
C GLY A 375 9.40 -26.76 2.29
N LEU A 376 10.71 -26.63 2.50
CA LEU A 376 11.30 -25.60 3.36
C LEU A 376 10.97 -24.18 2.86
N GLU A 377 11.01 -23.94 1.55
CA GLU A 377 10.55 -22.67 0.95
C GLU A 377 9.07 -22.41 1.22
N ALA A 378 8.23 -23.42 0.97
CA ALA A 378 6.78 -23.34 1.13
C ALA A 378 6.36 -23.08 2.59
N LEU A 379 7.01 -23.71 3.57
CA LEU A 379 6.73 -23.47 4.99
C LEU A 379 6.96 -22.01 5.39
N GLY A 380 7.89 -21.30 4.73
CA GLY A 380 8.12 -19.87 4.94
C GLY A 380 6.93 -18.98 4.58
N GLU A 381 6.06 -19.41 3.67
CA GLU A 381 4.90 -18.66 3.19
C GLU A 381 3.57 -19.19 3.76
N ALA A 382 3.59 -20.33 4.46
CA ALA A 382 2.38 -21.06 4.88
C ALA A 382 1.52 -20.34 5.95
N ARG A 383 2.09 -19.35 6.66
CA ARG A 383 1.47 -18.61 7.77
C ARG A 383 0.95 -19.50 8.91
N GLN A 384 1.67 -20.58 9.20
CA GLN A 384 1.31 -21.55 10.24
C GLN A 384 2.54 -21.81 11.12
N LEU A 385 2.40 -21.54 12.42
CA LEU A 385 3.51 -21.60 13.38
C LEU A 385 4.13 -22.99 13.47
N GLU A 386 3.34 -24.04 13.24
CA GLU A 386 3.74 -25.44 13.26
C GLU A 386 4.88 -25.73 12.28
N GLY A 387 4.99 -24.96 11.18
CA GLY A 387 6.10 -25.04 10.24
C GLY A 387 7.44 -24.60 10.84
N MET A 388 7.42 -23.75 11.86
CA MET A 388 8.62 -23.22 12.50
C MET A 388 9.47 -24.33 13.12
N THR A 389 8.86 -25.38 13.67
CA THR A 389 9.58 -26.51 14.25
C THR A 389 10.47 -27.21 13.23
N VAL A 390 9.95 -27.46 12.02
CA VAL A 390 10.70 -28.12 10.94
C VAL A 390 11.79 -27.21 10.40
N LEU A 391 11.48 -25.92 10.22
CA LEU A 391 12.46 -24.93 9.76
C LEU A 391 13.60 -24.78 10.77
N ALA A 392 13.31 -24.75 12.07
CA ALA A 392 14.32 -24.65 13.12
C ALA A 392 15.19 -25.91 13.23
N GLU A 393 14.60 -27.10 13.05
CA GLU A 393 15.34 -28.37 12.97
C GLU A 393 16.31 -28.36 11.79
N ALA A 394 15.82 -28.02 10.59
CA ALA A 394 16.64 -27.95 9.37
C ALA A 394 17.76 -26.89 9.49
N ALA A 395 17.47 -25.71 10.06
CA ALA A 395 18.46 -24.66 10.28
C ALA A 395 19.62 -25.08 11.20
N ARG A 396 19.42 -26.10 12.06
CA ARG A 396 20.47 -26.61 12.97
C ARG A 396 21.30 -27.73 12.35
N SER A 397 20.65 -28.68 11.67
CA SER A 397 21.27 -29.97 11.35
C SER A 397 21.28 -30.36 9.88
N ALA A 398 20.68 -29.60 8.97
CA ALA A 398 20.66 -29.94 7.54
C ALA A 398 22.03 -29.71 6.85
N SER A 399 22.09 -29.95 5.54
CA SER A 399 23.24 -29.52 4.73
C SER A 399 23.39 -27.99 4.76
N ASP A 400 24.58 -27.45 4.48
CA ASP A 400 24.83 -26.00 4.64
C ASP A 400 23.90 -25.14 3.76
N ASP A 401 23.62 -25.57 2.52
CA ASP A 401 22.66 -24.90 1.64
C ASP A 401 21.21 -24.94 2.19
N GLU A 402 20.80 -26.08 2.78
CA GLU A 402 19.47 -26.25 3.36
C GLU A 402 19.33 -25.50 4.70
N LYS A 403 20.42 -25.35 5.47
CA LYS A 403 20.43 -24.55 6.71
C LYS A 403 20.15 -23.08 6.42
N GLU A 404 20.86 -22.49 5.45
CA GLU A 404 20.65 -21.10 5.04
C GLU A 404 19.22 -20.90 4.52
N LEU A 405 18.73 -21.84 3.70
CA LEU A 405 17.37 -21.80 3.19
C LEU A 405 16.33 -21.88 4.32
N ALA A 406 16.49 -22.83 5.25
CA ALA A 406 15.57 -23.04 6.35
C ALA A 406 15.52 -21.82 7.28
N LEU A 407 16.67 -21.22 7.59
CA LEU A 407 16.73 -19.99 8.39
C LEU A 407 16.05 -18.82 7.65
N ALA A 408 16.33 -18.64 6.36
CA ALA A 408 15.67 -17.60 5.55
C ALA A 408 14.15 -17.80 5.46
N SER A 409 13.69 -19.05 5.36
CA SER A 409 12.27 -19.40 5.41
C SER A 409 11.65 -19.19 6.79
N ALA A 410 12.37 -19.46 7.88
CA ALA A 410 11.90 -19.19 9.24
C ALA A 410 11.67 -17.69 9.47
N TRP A 411 12.59 -16.83 9.01
CA TRP A 411 12.40 -15.38 9.03
C TRP A 411 11.16 -14.95 8.22
N ARG A 412 10.99 -15.49 7.00
CA ARG A 412 9.80 -15.22 6.17
C ARG A 412 8.50 -15.66 6.87
N LEU A 413 8.49 -16.81 7.55
CA LEU A 413 7.34 -17.28 8.29
C LEU A 413 6.99 -16.34 9.45
N ALA A 414 7.97 -15.91 10.24
CA ALA A 414 7.74 -14.98 11.35
C ALA A 414 7.18 -13.63 10.85
N ASP A 415 7.77 -13.08 9.78
CA ASP A 415 7.30 -11.83 9.16
C ASP A 415 5.90 -11.99 8.53
N ALA A 416 5.59 -13.14 7.93
CA ALA A 416 4.28 -13.44 7.37
C ALA A 416 3.19 -13.60 8.45
N LEU A 417 3.53 -14.21 9.60
CA LEU A 417 2.65 -14.32 10.77
C LEU A 417 2.36 -12.94 11.36
N ARG A 418 3.39 -12.09 11.46
CA ARG A 418 3.25 -10.69 11.88
C ARG A 418 2.35 -9.90 10.93
N GLY A 419 2.57 -10.01 9.62
CA GLY A 419 1.76 -9.35 8.60
C GLY A 419 0.30 -9.82 8.54
N ALA A 420 0.02 -11.05 8.98
CA ALA A 420 -1.32 -11.61 9.11
C ALA A 420 -2.03 -11.23 10.43
N ALA A 421 -1.41 -10.36 11.26
CA ALA A 421 -1.91 -9.95 12.57
C ALA A 421 -2.12 -11.10 13.58
N ASN A 422 -1.39 -12.21 13.43
CA ASN A 422 -1.35 -13.29 14.42
C ASN A 422 -0.18 -13.05 15.39
N ALA A 423 -0.34 -12.05 16.27
CA ALA A 423 0.73 -11.59 17.16
C ALA A 423 1.30 -12.68 18.08
N PRO A 424 0.50 -13.56 18.73
CA PRO A 424 1.05 -14.62 19.57
C PRO A 424 1.95 -15.58 18.77
N ALA A 425 1.49 -16.03 17.60
CA ALA A 425 2.27 -16.93 16.76
C ALA A 425 3.55 -16.27 16.21
N ALA A 426 3.47 -15.00 15.81
CA ALA A 426 4.63 -14.24 15.37
C ALA A 426 5.66 -14.08 16.49
N GLY A 427 5.23 -13.79 17.72
CA GLY A 427 6.10 -13.69 18.89
C GLY A 427 6.84 -14.99 19.19
N SER A 428 6.14 -16.13 19.20
CA SER A 428 6.76 -17.45 19.36
C SER A 428 7.73 -17.80 18.22
N ALA A 429 7.42 -17.38 16.99
CA ALA A 429 8.31 -17.53 15.84
C ALA A 429 9.60 -16.71 16.00
N TYR A 430 9.52 -15.44 16.40
CA TYR A 430 10.69 -14.61 16.67
C TYR A 430 11.51 -15.10 17.88
N LEU A 431 10.86 -15.63 18.92
CA LEU A 431 11.57 -16.30 20.02
C LEU A 431 12.37 -17.52 19.54
N THR A 432 11.81 -18.32 18.62
CA THR A 432 12.54 -19.44 18.03
C THR A 432 13.76 -18.94 17.24
N LEU A 433 13.59 -17.86 16.46
CA LEU A 433 14.67 -17.23 15.71
C LEU A 433 15.76 -16.63 16.61
N TYR A 434 15.40 -16.06 17.76
CA TYR A 434 16.37 -15.59 18.76
C TYR A 434 17.32 -16.73 19.19
N GLY A 435 16.78 -17.93 19.40
CA GLY A 435 17.57 -19.12 19.75
C GLY A 435 18.37 -19.73 18.58
N LEU A 436 18.06 -19.37 17.34
CA LEU A 436 18.79 -19.79 16.14
C LEU A 436 19.81 -18.74 15.65
N ALA A 437 19.73 -17.52 16.18
CA ALA A 437 20.53 -16.40 15.73
C ALA A 437 22.04 -16.69 15.83
N ARG A 438 22.75 -16.38 14.76
CA ARG A 438 24.18 -16.65 14.58
C ARG A 438 25.06 -15.49 15.07
N ASP A 439 24.49 -14.30 15.13
CA ASP A 439 25.15 -13.07 15.55
C ASP A 439 24.17 -12.12 16.29
N ASP A 440 24.73 -11.05 16.85
CA ASP A 440 23.95 -10.05 17.59
C ASP A 440 22.97 -9.27 16.69
N ALA A 441 23.21 -9.19 15.38
CA ALA A 441 22.30 -8.50 14.47
C ALA A 441 20.99 -9.29 14.29
N GLU A 442 21.10 -10.61 14.11
CA GLU A 442 19.97 -11.52 14.09
C GLU A 442 19.23 -11.56 15.44
N ARG A 443 19.97 -11.55 16.56
CA ARG A 443 19.37 -11.47 17.91
C ARG A 443 18.59 -10.17 18.09
N ARG A 444 19.16 -9.02 17.74
CA ARG A 444 18.45 -7.71 17.80
C ARG A 444 17.19 -7.71 16.94
N ARG A 445 17.26 -8.21 15.71
CA ARG A 445 16.07 -8.33 14.83
C ARG A 445 14.99 -9.22 15.45
N ALA A 446 15.37 -10.32 16.09
CA ALA A 446 14.42 -11.19 16.78
C ALA A 446 13.77 -10.47 17.98
N LEU A 447 14.56 -9.73 18.78
CA LEU A 447 14.05 -8.91 19.88
C LEU A 447 13.10 -7.81 19.41
N GLU A 448 13.39 -7.13 18.30
CA GLU A 448 12.46 -6.17 17.68
C GLU A 448 11.15 -6.84 17.25
N GLY A 449 11.23 -8.06 16.72
CA GLY A 449 10.07 -8.88 16.38
C GLY A 449 9.22 -9.23 17.60
N ILE A 450 9.85 -9.63 18.71
CA ILE A 450 9.19 -9.92 19.99
C ILE A 450 8.57 -8.64 20.57
N ALA A 451 9.25 -7.50 20.52
CA ALA A 451 8.70 -6.23 20.98
C ALA A 451 7.44 -5.83 20.19
N ALA A 452 7.40 -6.09 18.88
CA ALA A 452 6.25 -5.81 18.04
C ALA A 452 5.11 -6.84 18.19
N CYS A 453 5.43 -8.06 18.60
CA CYS A 453 4.50 -9.18 18.75
C CYS A 453 4.85 -9.95 20.05
N PRO A 454 4.47 -9.42 21.22
CA PRO A 454 4.91 -9.97 22.49
C PRO A 454 4.34 -11.37 22.73
N ALA A 455 5.23 -12.31 23.06
CA ALA A 455 4.90 -13.65 23.51
C ALA A 455 5.41 -13.83 24.93
N SER A 456 4.52 -14.21 25.86
CA SER A 456 4.86 -14.39 27.29
C SER A 456 5.99 -15.40 27.52
N GLU A 457 6.10 -16.40 26.64
CA GLU A 457 7.10 -17.46 26.66
C GLU A 457 8.52 -16.94 26.39
N ALA A 458 8.66 -15.70 25.89
CA ALA A 458 9.96 -15.06 25.69
C ALA A 458 10.58 -14.53 26.99
N TYR A 459 9.85 -14.52 28.11
CA TYR A 459 10.28 -13.93 29.39
C TYR A 459 11.69 -14.37 29.81
N ASP A 460 11.96 -15.68 29.89
CA ASP A 460 13.26 -16.18 30.36
C ASP A 460 14.41 -15.81 29.41
N ALA A 461 14.15 -15.84 28.10
CA ALA A 461 15.14 -15.45 27.10
C ALA A 461 15.46 -13.95 27.19
N LEU A 462 14.45 -13.12 27.45
CA LEU A 462 14.60 -11.68 27.63
C LEU A 462 15.31 -11.34 28.94
N MET A 463 15.05 -12.07 30.04
CA MET A 463 15.79 -11.91 31.29
C MET A 463 17.29 -12.13 31.10
N ALA A 464 17.66 -13.13 30.30
CA ALA A 464 19.06 -13.35 29.92
C ALA A 464 19.59 -12.24 29.01
N ALA A 465 18.81 -11.82 28.00
CA ALA A 465 19.20 -10.77 27.05
C ALA A 465 19.44 -9.41 27.71
N LEU A 466 18.72 -9.07 28.79
CA LEU A 466 18.94 -7.86 29.58
C LEU A 466 20.33 -7.80 30.21
N GLN A 467 20.96 -8.96 30.45
CA GLN A 467 22.32 -9.04 31.00
C GLN A 467 23.41 -8.96 29.93
N GLU A 468 23.04 -8.93 28.63
CA GLU A 468 23.98 -8.84 27.51
C GLU A 468 24.14 -7.38 27.06
N PRO A 469 25.32 -6.73 27.26
CA PRO A 469 25.51 -5.32 26.93
C PRO A 469 25.23 -4.97 25.46
N ALA A 470 25.42 -5.92 24.54
CA ALA A 470 25.21 -5.72 23.10
C ALA A 470 23.73 -5.76 22.68
N LEU A 471 22.83 -6.21 23.57
CA LEU A 471 21.40 -6.44 23.30
C LEU A 471 20.46 -5.69 24.24
N VAL A 472 20.98 -5.10 25.33
CA VAL A 472 20.18 -4.53 26.43
C VAL A 472 19.12 -3.53 25.95
N GLN A 473 19.43 -2.70 24.94
CA GLN A 473 18.48 -1.69 24.45
C GLN A 473 17.26 -2.32 23.77
N GLU A 474 17.46 -3.31 22.91
CA GLU A 474 16.37 -4.06 22.28
C GLU A 474 15.66 -4.96 23.28
N ALA A 475 16.40 -5.55 24.22
CA ALA A 475 15.86 -6.41 25.27
C ALA A 475 14.92 -5.64 26.21
N VAL A 476 15.25 -4.40 26.61
CA VAL A 476 14.38 -3.52 27.42
C VAL A 476 13.06 -3.28 26.68
N LYS A 477 13.10 -2.92 25.39
CA LYS A 477 11.88 -2.69 24.59
C LYS A 477 11.01 -3.95 24.48
N ALA A 478 11.63 -5.10 24.21
CA ALA A 478 10.93 -6.37 24.11
C ALA A 478 10.34 -6.80 25.46
N MET A 479 11.09 -6.63 26.55
CA MET A 479 10.64 -6.96 27.90
C MET A 479 9.51 -6.04 28.35
N MET A 480 9.50 -4.75 27.97
CA MET A 480 8.36 -3.85 28.16
C MET A 480 7.06 -4.41 27.58
N ALA A 481 7.08 -4.80 26.31
CA ALA A 481 5.91 -5.35 25.64
C ALA A 481 5.45 -6.69 26.27
N VAL A 482 6.41 -7.53 26.66
CA VAL A 482 6.12 -8.81 27.34
C VAL A 482 5.58 -8.59 28.76
N ALA A 483 6.12 -7.66 29.53
CA ALA A 483 5.64 -7.32 30.88
C ALA A 483 4.18 -6.83 30.85
N GLU A 484 3.83 -5.98 29.88
CA GLU A 484 2.46 -5.52 29.67
C GLU A 484 1.51 -6.69 29.31
N THR A 485 1.99 -7.64 28.50
CA THR A 485 1.22 -8.84 28.13
C THR A 485 1.02 -9.78 29.33
N LEU A 486 2.05 -9.95 30.16
CA LEU A 486 1.97 -10.70 31.41
C LEU A 486 0.98 -10.05 32.39
N ALA A 487 1.05 -8.73 32.57
CA ALA A 487 0.12 -7.98 33.41
C ALA A 487 -1.33 -8.13 32.92
N ALA A 488 -1.57 -7.95 31.62
CA ALA A 488 -2.90 -8.09 31.02
C ALA A 488 -3.47 -9.51 31.13
N SER A 489 -2.61 -10.53 31.16
CA SER A 489 -3.01 -11.93 31.39
C SER A 489 -3.18 -12.31 32.87
N GLY A 490 -3.03 -11.35 33.80
CA GLY A 490 -3.16 -11.58 35.25
C GLY A 490 -1.92 -12.20 35.91
N GLN A 491 -0.80 -12.29 35.19
CA GLN A 491 0.47 -12.80 35.70
C GLN A 491 1.26 -11.68 36.40
N SER A 492 0.73 -11.16 37.50
CA SER A 492 1.27 -9.97 38.17
C SER A 492 2.69 -10.14 38.70
N LYS A 493 3.06 -11.33 39.22
CA LYS A 493 4.41 -11.58 39.75
C LYS A 493 5.48 -11.55 38.66
N PRO A 494 5.37 -12.33 37.55
CA PRO A 494 6.30 -12.20 36.42
C PRO A 494 6.34 -10.81 35.80
N ALA A 495 5.20 -10.13 35.69
CA ALA A 495 5.15 -8.78 35.14
C ALA A 495 5.94 -7.79 36.03
N LEU A 496 5.73 -7.84 37.35
CA LEU A 496 6.48 -7.00 38.30
C LEU A 496 7.98 -7.29 38.23
N ALA A 497 8.38 -8.56 38.24
CA ALA A 497 9.79 -8.94 38.12
C ALA A 497 10.43 -8.49 36.79
N ALA A 498 9.67 -8.45 35.69
CA ALA A 498 10.14 -7.87 34.43
C ALA A 498 10.43 -6.37 34.59
N TYR A 499 9.48 -5.59 35.13
CA TYR A 499 9.69 -4.15 35.34
C TYR A 499 10.89 -3.87 36.26
N GLU A 500 11.05 -4.62 37.34
CA GLU A 500 12.22 -4.55 38.22
C GLU A 500 13.53 -4.85 37.49
N ALA A 501 13.54 -5.87 36.61
CA ALA A 501 14.71 -6.21 35.81
C ALA A 501 15.07 -5.13 34.79
N ILE A 502 14.09 -4.44 34.21
CA ILE A 502 14.33 -3.27 33.35
C ILE A 502 14.92 -2.12 34.16
N HIS A 503 14.34 -1.81 35.32
CA HIS A 503 14.86 -0.74 36.18
C HIS A 503 16.31 -0.98 36.60
N ALA A 504 16.66 -2.25 36.88
CA ALA A 504 18.01 -2.63 37.29
C ALA A 504 19.08 -2.40 36.20
N VAL A 505 18.69 -2.33 34.92
CA VAL A 505 19.61 -2.07 33.80
C VAL A 505 19.50 -0.65 33.24
N ASP A 506 18.37 0.03 33.47
CA ASP A 506 18.10 1.41 33.10
C ASP A 506 17.24 2.08 34.17
N ASP A 507 17.92 2.75 35.11
CA ASP A 507 17.32 3.49 36.21
C ASP A 507 17.04 4.96 35.85
N SER A 508 17.10 5.31 34.56
CA SER A 508 16.85 6.67 34.11
C SER A 508 15.45 7.16 34.49
N VAL A 509 15.30 8.48 34.56
CA VAL A 509 14.03 9.14 34.90
C VAL A 509 12.91 8.72 33.95
N ALA A 510 13.22 8.65 32.65
CA ALA A 510 12.26 8.29 31.62
C ALA A 510 11.75 6.85 31.79
N THR A 511 12.66 5.91 32.05
CA THR A 511 12.31 4.50 32.25
C THR A 511 11.55 4.30 33.55
N THR A 512 12.01 4.92 34.64
CA THR A 512 11.35 4.83 35.95
C THR A 512 9.94 5.44 35.92
N ALA A 513 9.75 6.60 35.28
CA ALA A 513 8.43 7.20 35.09
C ALA A 513 7.50 6.33 34.23
N ALA A 514 8.04 5.60 33.25
CA ALA A 514 7.26 4.68 32.44
C ALA A 514 6.83 3.44 33.23
N ILE A 515 7.67 2.86 34.08
CA ILE A 515 7.39 1.59 34.76
C ILE A 515 6.74 1.76 36.15
N GLY A 516 7.02 2.86 36.87
CA GLY A 516 6.60 3.07 38.25
C GLY A 516 5.09 2.90 38.48
N PRO A 517 4.21 3.59 37.72
CA PRO A 517 2.76 3.42 37.86
C PRO A 517 2.28 2.00 37.55
N ARG A 518 2.97 1.31 36.62
CA ARG A 518 2.65 -0.09 36.26
C ARG A 518 3.06 -1.04 37.39
N MET A 519 4.19 -0.80 38.03
CA MET A 519 4.67 -1.56 39.19
C MET A 519 3.74 -1.38 40.39
N GLU A 520 3.31 -0.16 40.69
CA GLU A 520 2.32 0.13 41.75
C GLU A 520 0.99 -0.60 41.52
N ALA A 521 0.46 -0.55 40.30
CA ALA A 521 -0.76 -1.27 39.94
C ALA A 521 -0.65 -2.79 40.12
N LEU A 522 0.57 -3.33 40.09
CA LEU A 522 0.90 -4.74 40.33
C LEU A 522 1.24 -5.05 41.81
N GLY A 523 1.18 -4.06 42.69
CA GLY A 523 1.42 -4.20 44.12
C GLY A 523 2.89 -4.11 44.54
N ALA A 524 3.71 -3.36 43.81
CA ALA A 524 5.08 -3.04 44.22
C ALA A 524 5.09 -2.36 45.61
N ALA A 525 6.14 -2.65 46.39
CA ALA A 525 6.30 -2.11 47.73
C ALA A 525 6.76 -0.64 47.75
N VAL A 526 7.38 -0.19 46.65
CA VAL A 526 7.92 1.16 46.47
C VAL A 526 7.17 1.81 45.31
N SER A 527 6.66 3.01 45.53
CA SER A 527 5.98 3.81 44.50
C SER A 527 6.96 4.34 43.45
N GLY A 528 6.47 4.63 42.24
CA GLY A 528 7.27 5.28 41.19
C GLY A 528 7.81 6.64 41.65
N ALA A 529 7.07 7.34 42.51
CA ALA A 529 7.53 8.57 43.14
C ALA A 529 8.73 8.35 44.06
N GLU A 530 8.69 7.32 44.91
CA GLU A 530 9.82 6.93 45.76
C GLU A 530 11.02 6.45 44.93
N MET A 531 10.81 5.69 43.85
CA MET A 531 11.89 5.25 42.95
C MET A 531 12.62 6.42 42.28
N LEU A 532 11.93 7.55 42.09
CA LEU A 532 12.50 8.79 41.52
C LEU A 532 12.97 9.79 42.59
N GLY A 533 12.61 9.59 43.87
CA GLY A 533 12.81 10.57 44.93
C GLY A 533 11.98 11.84 44.74
N LEU A 534 10.79 11.73 44.15
CA LEU A 534 9.91 12.87 43.87
C LEU A 534 9.35 13.48 45.15
N VAL A 535 9.36 14.81 45.22
CA VAL A 535 8.61 15.57 46.22
C VAL A 535 7.24 15.92 45.64
N THR A 536 6.18 15.30 46.16
CA THR A 536 4.85 15.32 45.55
C THR A 536 3.84 16.22 46.24
N THR A 537 4.03 16.51 47.52
CA THR A 537 3.10 17.31 48.35
C THR A 537 3.69 18.68 48.63
N TRP A 538 2.89 19.71 48.37
CA TRP A 538 3.26 21.11 48.45
C TRP A 538 2.14 21.93 49.07
N HIS A 539 2.48 23.04 49.71
CA HIS A 539 1.60 24.19 49.87
C HIS A 539 2.01 25.23 48.84
N VAL A 540 1.06 25.78 48.09
CA VAL A 540 1.36 26.71 47.00
C VAL A 540 0.60 28.02 47.20
N VAL A 541 1.25 29.16 46.96
CA VAL A 541 0.62 30.49 46.93
C VAL A 541 1.09 31.31 45.73
N GLY A 542 0.17 32.06 45.14
CA GLY A 542 0.43 32.97 44.03
C GLY A 542 -0.86 33.22 43.23
N PRO A 543 -0.78 33.97 42.12
CA PRO A 543 0.37 34.70 41.63
C PRO A 543 0.66 35.97 42.46
N ILE A 544 1.92 36.14 42.90
CA ILE A 544 2.41 37.35 43.56
C ILE A 544 3.12 38.23 42.53
N ALA A 545 2.55 39.39 42.18
CA ALA A 545 3.13 40.25 41.16
C ALA A 545 4.50 40.81 41.56
N TRP A 546 5.39 40.94 40.57
CA TRP A 546 6.59 41.75 40.67
C TRP A 546 6.53 42.95 39.72
N ASP A 547 7.38 43.94 39.96
CA ASP A 547 7.51 45.13 39.10
C ASP A 547 8.95 45.32 38.59
N THR A 548 9.94 44.88 39.38
CA THR A 548 11.37 45.09 39.08
C THR A 548 12.23 43.92 39.57
N ASP A 549 13.44 43.78 39.04
CA ASP A 549 14.41 42.77 39.50
C ASP A 549 14.76 42.86 40.99
N ALA A 550 14.51 44.01 41.62
CA ALA A 550 14.69 44.18 43.06
C ALA A 550 13.69 43.34 43.89
N ASP A 551 12.56 42.94 43.31
CA ASP A 551 11.52 42.13 43.97
C ASP A 551 11.93 40.66 44.15
N TRP A 552 12.97 40.19 43.44
CA TRP A 552 13.59 38.90 43.74
C TRP A 552 14.11 38.83 45.18
N ALA A 553 14.73 39.91 45.66
CA ALA A 553 15.35 39.97 46.99
C ALA A 553 14.41 40.43 48.12
N LYS A 554 13.16 40.81 47.80
CA LYS A 554 12.18 41.22 48.81
C LYS A 554 11.47 39.99 49.36
N PRO A 555 11.23 39.92 50.68
CA PRO A 555 10.33 38.92 51.26
C PRO A 555 8.88 39.32 50.95
N LEU A 556 8.29 38.70 49.93
CA LEU A 556 6.93 39.00 49.48
C LEU A 556 5.87 38.17 50.20
N VAL A 557 6.25 37.00 50.72
CA VAL A 557 5.41 36.08 51.50
C VAL A 557 6.04 35.68 52.85
N GLY A 558 7.04 36.45 53.29
CA GLY A 558 7.74 36.21 54.56
C GLY A 558 8.95 35.26 54.47
N GLU A 559 9.49 35.04 53.27
CA GLU A 559 10.60 34.12 53.03
C GLU A 559 11.85 34.46 53.88
N PRO A 560 12.52 33.46 54.48
CA PRO A 560 12.15 32.04 54.50
C PRO A 560 11.13 31.66 55.60
N ASP A 561 10.89 32.53 56.58
CA ASP A 561 10.02 32.31 57.74
C ASP A 561 8.52 32.52 57.40
N ILE A 562 8.01 31.72 56.46
CA ILE A 562 6.64 31.86 55.94
C ILE A 562 5.55 31.52 56.99
N ASP A 563 4.37 32.12 56.82
CA ASP A 563 3.15 31.76 57.55
C ASP A 563 2.10 31.19 56.58
N LEU A 564 1.79 29.90 56.72
CA LEU A 564 0.82 29.19 55.88
C LEU A 564 -0.63 29.64 56.13
N GLY A 565 -0.92 30.25 57.28
CA GLY A 565 -2.22 30.83 57.59
C GLY A 565 -2.42 32.26 57.06
N ALA A 566 -1.36 32.89 56.54
CA ALA A 566 -1.41 34.26 56.05
C ALA A 566 -1.99 34.36 54.64
N ALA A 567 -2.65 35.51 54.38
CA ALA A 567 -3.16 35.90 53.08
C ALA A 567 -2.45 37.16 52.59
N TYR A 568 -2.21 37.24 51.28
CA TYR A 568 -1.43 38.28 50.62
C TYR A 568 -2.29 38.97 49.56
N VAL A 569 -2.09 40.27 49.37
CA VAL A 569 -2.79 41.02 48.32
C VAL A 569 -1.86 41.22 47.13
N SER A 570 -2.23 40.65 45.97
CA SER A 570 -1.52 40.77 44.70
C SER A 570 -2.48 41.21 43.59
N ARG A 571 -2.17 42.30 42.89
CA ARG A 571 -2.99 42.88 41.79
C ARG A 571 -4.49 42.99 42.13
N ASN A 572 -4.80 43.49 43.33
CA ASN A 572 -6.17 43.64 43.86
C ASN A 572 -6.93 42.31 44.09
N ARG A 573 -6.22 41.19 44.25
CA ARG A 573 -6.77 39.91 44.67
C ARG A 573 -6.07 39.42 45.93
N GLU A 574 -6.84 38.82 46.82
CA GLU A 574 -6.30 38.08 47.96
C GLU A 574 -5.88 36.70 47.48
N VAL A 575 -4.66 36.27 47.82
CA VAL A 575 -4.12 34.94 47.57
C VAL A 575 -3.61 34.36 48.89
N ALA A 576 -3.85 33.08 49.11
CA ALA A 576 -3.46 32.38 50.32
C ALA A 576 -2.81 31.03 49.94
N TRP A 577 -2.06 30.46 50.87
CA TRP A 577 -1.50 29.13 50.70
C TRP A 577 -2.62 28.09 50.57
N GLN A 578 -2.46 27.17 49.62
CA GLN A 578 -3.36 26.04 49.44
C GLN A 578 -2.56 24.74 49.32
N PRO A 579 -3.02 23.64 49.94
CA PRO A 579 -2.39 22.34 49.78
C PRO A 579 -2.56 21.84 48.34
N TYR A 580 -1.51 21.24 47.80
CA TYR A 580 -1.48 20.67 46.47
C TYR A 580 -0.64 19.39 46.47
N LYS A 581 -1.17 18.32 45.89
CA LYS A 581 -0.41 17.10 45.64
C LYS A 581 -0.38 16.85 44.15
N THR A 582 0.81 16.72 43.57
CA THR A 582 0.93 16.33 42.17
C THR A 582 0.70 14.83 42.00
N HIS A 583 0.07 14.47 40.89
CA HIS A 583 -0.11 13.08 40.43
C HIS A 583 0.67 12.82 39.13
N SER A 584 1.61 13.71 38.79
CA SER A 584 2.49 13.54 37.65
C SER A 584 3.53 12.45 37.94
N ASP A 585 3.72 11.52 37.00
CA ASP A 585 4.73 10.44 37.10
C ASP A 585 6.19 10.95 37.17
N ILE A 586 6.40 12.25 36.90
CA ILE A 586 7.68 12.96 37.02
C ILE A 586 7.61 14.16 37.97
N GLY A 587 6.54 14.25 38.78
CA GLY A 587 6.40 15.24 39.84
C GLY A 587 6.21 16.69 39.37
N ILE A 588 5.74 16.91 38.13
CA ILE A 588 5.42 18.25 37.65
C ILE A 588 4.23 18.82 38.42
N VAL A 589 4.41 20.02 38.96
CA VAL A 589 3.37 20.90 39.51
C VAL A 589 3.09 21.97 38.47
N ASP A 590 1.96 21.87 37.78
CA ASP A 590 1.49 22.89 36.83
C ASP A 590 0.74 23.99 37.59
N LEU A 591 1.28 25.20 37.57
CA LEU A 591 0.80 26.35 38.34
C LEU A 591 -0.31 27.10 37.62
N ILE A 592 -0.44 26.99 36.29
CA ILE A 592 -1.50 27.67 35.52
C ILE A 592 -2.91 27.20 35.92
N PRO A 593 -3.23 25.88 35.96
CA PRO A 593 -4.54 25.44 36.39
C PRO A 593 -4.78 25.69 37.89
N LEU A 594 -3.71 25.78 38.70
CA LEU A 594 -3.78 25.95 40.15
C LEU A 594 -3.99 27.40 40.58
N LEU A 595 -3.30 28.35 39.94
CA LEU A 595 -3.22 29.76 40.33
C LEU A 595 -3.82 30.71 39.28
N GLY A 596 -4.11 30.19 38.08
CA GLY A 596 -4.56 30.96 36.92
C GLY A 596 -3.40 31.49 36.08
N ALA A 597 -3.66 31.72 34.79
CA ALA A 597 -2.68 32.33 33.89
C ALA A 597 -2.36 33.77 34.34
N ALA A 598 -1.08 34.02 34.61
CA ALA A 598 -0.55 35.31 34.98
C ALA A 598 0.87 35.45 34.44
N GLU A 599 1.28 36.67 34.15
CA GLU A 599 2.65 37.02 33.75
C GLU A 599 3.21 38.05 34.71
N TRP A 600 4.53 38.14 34.77
CA TRP A 600 5.27 39.04 35.63
C TRP A 600 4.90 38.85 37.10
N CYS A 601 5.02 37.61 37.57
CA CYS A 601 4.69 37.23 38.94
C CYS A 601 5.56 36.09 39.45
N PHE A 602 5.44 35.80 40.73
CA PHE A 602 5.99 34.64 41.40
C PHE A 602 4.89 33.71 41.90
N ALA A 603 5.21 32.43 41.97
CA ALA A 603 4.53 31.45 42.80
C ALA A 603 5.52 30.95 43.83
N TYR A 604 5.00 30.59 45.00
CA TYR A 604 5.78 29.99 46.05
C TYR A 604 5.25 28.61 46.33
N ALA A 605 6.15 27.65 46.55
CA ALA A 605 5.80 26.30 46.92
C ALA A 605 6.62 25.86 48.14
N TYR A 606 5.95 25.35 49.16
CA TYR A 606 6.55 24.96 50.42
C TYR A 606 6.25 23.51 50.76
N THR A 607 7.21 22.79 51.32
CA THR A 607 6.98 21.46 51.87
C THR A 607 7.91 21.18 53.06
N GLU A 608 7.54 20.17 53.85
CA GLU A 608 8.35 19.60 54.91
C GLU A 608 8.61 18.12 54.62
N ILE A 609 9.87 17.72 54.75
CA ILE A 609 10.28 16.32 54.60
C ILE A 609 11.02 15.86 55.86
N ALA A 610 11.05 14.57 56.14
CA ALA A 610 11.87 13.98 57.19
C ALA A 610 12.86 12.96 56.62
N VAL A 611 14.11 13.02 57.09
CA VAL A 611 15.14 12.01 56.82
C VAL A 611 15.60 11.37 58.13
N GLU A 612 15.92 10.07 58.11
CA GLU A 612 16.28 9.33 59.33
C GLU A 612 17.61 9.78 59.96
N GLN A 613 18.55 10.23 59.14
CA GLN A 613 19.90 10.62 59.55
C GLN A 613 20.41 11.78 58.68
N ASP A 614 21.41 12.50 59.17
CA ASP A 614 22.06 13.55 58.39
C ASP A 614 22.64 12.99 57.09
N VAL A 615 22.29 13.58 55.94
CA VAL A 615 22.65 13.06 54.62
C VAL A 615 23.03 14.18 53.66
N ASP A 616 24.06 13.94 52.85
CA ASP A 616 24.37 14.80 51.70
C ASP A 616 23.38 14.45 50.59
N ALA A 617 22.66 15.45 50.12
CA ALA A 617 21.63 15.30 49.11
C ALA A 617 21.84 16.30 47.97
N VAL A 618 21.17 16.05 46.85
CA VAL A 618 21.10 16.94 45.71
C VAL A 618 19.62 17.23 45.44
N ILE A 619 19.25 18.50 45.52
CA ILE A 619 17.97 18.98 44.99
C ILE A 619 18.10 19.04 43.48
N ARG A 620 17.39 18.16 42.78
CA ARG A 620 17.23 18.17 41.33
C ARG A 620 15.94 18.92 41.01
N LEU A 621 16.06 20.10 40.40
CA LEU A 621 14.95 21.00 40.15
C LEU A 621 14.74 21.20 38.65
N GLY A 622 13.49 21.11 38.23
CA GLY A 622 12.98 21.64 36.95
C GLY A 622 12.05 22.82 37.22
N SER A 623 12.12 23.88 36.41
CA SER A 623 11.26 25.06 36.51
C SER A 623 11.03 25.68 35.13
N ASP A 624 9.79 26.12 34.89
CA ASP A 624 9.44 27.07 33.83
C ASP A 624 9.63 28.47 34.40
N ASP A 625 10.52 29.21 33.75
CA ASP A 625 11.31 30.36 34.18
C ASP A 625 12.23 30.12 35.39
N GLY A 626 12.56 31.22 36.08
CA GLY A 626 13.57 31.27 37.12
C GLY A 626 13.09 30.72 38.45
N ASN A 627 14.04 30.44 39.34
CA ASN A 627 13.77 29.92 40.67
C ASN A 627 14.67 30.51 41.75
N GLN A 628 14.21 30.44 42.98
CA GLN A 628 15.02 30.56 44.19
C GLN A 628 14.59 29.47 45.17
N VAL A 629 15.57 28.82 45.81
CA VAL A 629 15.37 27.65 46.66
C VAL A 629 15.94 27.93 48.03
N TRP A 630 15.15 27.69 49.07
CA TRP A 630 15.61 27.66 50.45
C TRP A 630 15.49 26.25 51.02
N VAL A 631 16.51 25.84 51.78
CA VAL A 631 16.49 24.62 52.59
C VAL A 631 16.82 25.01 54.02
N ASN A 632 15.96 24.64 54.96
CA ASN A 632 16.10 24.98 56.39
C ASN A 632 16.37 26.48 56.64
N GLY A 633 15.75 27.34 55.84
CA GLY A 633 15.89 28.80 55.91
C GLY A 633 17.08 29.38 55.15
N GLU A 634 18.00 28.57 54.64
CA GLU A 634 19.17 29.04 53.89
C GLU A 634 18.91 29.03 52.38
N VAL A 635 19.24 30.12 51.67
CA VAL A 635 19.20 30.16 50.20
C VAL A 635 20.27 29.22 49.66
N VAL A 636 19.86 28.15 48.99
CA VAL A 636 20.78 27.17 48.39
C VAL A 636 20.93 27.36 46.88
N ALA A 637 19.96 27.99 46.22
CA ALA A 637 20.04 28.31 44.79
C ALA A 637 19.19 29.52 44.41
N GLU A 638 19.63 30.23 43.37
CA GLU A 638 18.90 31.32 42.73
C GLU A 638 19.28 31.37 41.24
N ASN A 639 18.30 31.17 40.37
CA ASN A 639 18.46 31.18 38.92
C ASN A 639 17.44 32.15 38.31
N ARG A 640 17.89 33.33 37.89
CA ARG A 640 17.03 34.35 37.27
C ARG A 640 17.08 34.24 35.75
N VAL A 641 16.33 33.32 35.19
CA VAL A 641 16.36 32.99 33.75
C VAL A 641 14.94 32.71 33.25
N ASP A 642 14.63 33.15 32.02
CA ASP A 642 13.38 32.78 31.35
C ASP A 642 13.64 31.53 30.51
N ARG A 643 12.87 30.44 30.74
CA ARG A 643 13.12 29.12 30.11
C ARG A 643 11.95 28.18 30.30
N ALA A 644 11.76 27.24 29.37
CA ALA A 644 10.85 26.13 29.58
C ALA A 644 11.40 25.11 30.60
N LEU A 645 10.52 24.40 31.29
CA LEU A 645 10.89 23.32 32.20
C LEU A 645 11.59 22.16 31.47
N ALA A 646 12.77 21.78 31.96
CA ALA A 646 13.37 20.47 31.79
C ALA A 646 13.64 19.84 33.17
N VAL A 647 13.33 18.54 33.32
CA VAL A 647 13.54 17.79 34.56
C VAL A 647 15.03 17.73 34.89
N ASP A 648 15.38 17.89 36.16
CA ASP A 648 16.76 17.92 36.69
C ASP A 648 17.69 18.98 36.08
N GLN A 649 17.15 20.01 35.42
CA GLN A 649 17.97 21.02 34.75
C GLN A 649 18.85 21.83 35.71
N ASP A 650 18.44 21.98 36.97
CA ASP A 650 19.28 22.49 38.05
C ASP A 650 19.57 21.38 39.06
N ALA A 651 20.79 21.37 39.59
CA ALA A 651 21.23 20.43 40.61
C ALA A 651 22.01 21.18 41.70
N VAL A 652 21.55 21.07 42.95
CA VAL A 652 22.08 21.85 44.06
C VAL A 652 22.41 20.92 45.22
N ASN A 653 23.68 20.89 45.62
CA ASN A 653 24.12 20.09 46.77
C ASN A 653 23.64 20.75 48.07
N VAL A 654 23.02 19.97 48.93
CA VAL A 654 22.50 20.40 50.24
C VAL A 654 22.83 19.35 51.31
N ARG A 655 22.83 19.77 52.57
CA ARG A 655 22.88 18.85 53.71
C ARG A 655 21.51 18.82 54.36
N LEU A 656 20.87 17.65 54.37
CA LEU A 656 19.64 17.43 55.12
C LEU A 656 20.00 16.90 56.51
N HIS A 657 19.33 17.39 57.54
CA HIS A 657 19.53 16.99 58.93
C HIS A 657 18.54 15.91 59.34
N ALA A 658 18.93 15.03 60.26
CA ALA A 658 18.02 14.05 60.84
C ALA A 658 16.76 14.72 61.40
N GLY A 659 15.58 14.21 61.04
CA GLY A 659 14.28 14.82 61.34
C GLY A 659 13.78 15.76 60.23
N THR A 660 12.95 16.74 60.61
CA THR A 660 12.26 17.63 59.67
C THR A 660 13.21 18.61 58.98
N ASN A 661 13.09 18.72 57.66
CA ASN A 661 13.73 19.72 56.84
C ASN A 661 12.67 20.46 56.02
N THR A 662 12.82 21.78 55.89
CA THR A 662 11.88 22.63 55.14
C THR A 662 12.44 22.96 53.78
N ILE A 663 11.63 22.85 52.72
CA ILE A 663 11.99 23.29 51.37
C ILE A 663 11.00 24.36 50.94
N LEU A 664 11.50 25.54 50.58
CA LEU A 664 10.72 26.62 49.99
C LEU A 664 11.26 26.93 48.60
N LEU A 665 10.35 27.07 47.65
CA LEU A 665 10.62 27.47 46.28
C LEU A 665 9.93 28.80 46.00
N LYS A 666 10.59 29.65 45.23
CA LYS A 666 10.03 30.81 44.54
C LYS A 666 10.25 30.60 43.06
N ILE A 667 9.18 30.53 42.27
CA ILE A 667 9.20 30.28 40.82
C ILE A 667 8.69 31.53 40.12
N SER A 668 9.50 32.15 39.27
CA SER A 668 9.09 33.33 38.49
C SER A 668 8.22 32.93 37.30
N GLN A 669 7.58 33.93 36.69
CA GLN A 669 6.80 33.79 35.47
C GLN A 669 6.93 35.07 34.63
N GLY A 670 7.60 34.98 33.49
CA GLY A 670 7.76 36.02 32.48
C GLY A 670 6.74 35.92 31.34
N GLY A 671 6.39 34.70 30.91
CA GLY A 671 5.25 34.38 30.06
C GLY A 671 5.32 32.95 29.49
N GLY A 672 4.19 32.36 29.10
CA GLY A 672 4.14 31.00 28.53
C GLY A 672 3.69 29.93 29.53
N GLY A 673 4.44 28.85 29.66
CA GLY A 673 4.16 27.77 30.62
C GLY A 673 4.56 28.16 32.04
N TRP A 674 3.98 27.52 33.06
CA TRP A 674 4.32 27.81 34.46
C TRP A 674 4.30 26.56 35.32
N CYS A 675 5.46 26.00 35.62
CA CYS A 675 5.51 24.75 36.38
C CYS A 675 6.87 24.53 37.03
N PHE A 676 6.93 23.58 37.96
CA PHE A 676 8.18 23.09 38.54
C PHE A 676 8.09 21.61 38.89
N CYS A 677 9.22 20.97 39.14
CA CYS A 677 9.31 19.62 39.72
C CYS A 677 10.57 19.50 40.57
N VAL A 678 10.51 18.74 41.67
CA VAL A 678 11.67 18.50 42.55
C VAL A 678 11.86 17.02 42.81
N ARG A 679 13.12 16.59 42.71
CA ARG A 679 13.59 15.29 43.18
C ARG A 679 14.72 15.45 44.18
N LEU A 680 14.78 14.56 45.14
CA LEU A 680 15.87 14.43 46.09
C LEU A 680 16.67 13.19 45.74
N THR A 681 17.94 13.40 45.40
CA THR A 681 18.87 12.31 45.12
C THR A 681 20.06 12.38 46.06
N ASP A 682 20.78 11.28 46.21
CA ASP A 682 22.15 11.34 46.72
C ASP A 682 23.09 11.98 45.67
N PRO A 683 24.37 12.22 46.01
CA PRO A 683 25.35 12.74 45.06
C PRO A 683 25.68 11.82 43.87
N SER A 684 25.35 10.53 43.96
CA SER A 684 25.49 9.58 42.83
C SER A 684 24.33 9.67 41.83
N GLY A 685 23.21 10.27 42.24
CA GLY A 685 21.99 10.42 41.44
C GLY A 685 20.88 9.43 41.82
N ALA A 686 21.12 8.53 42.76
CA ALA A 686 20.11 7.60 43.26
C ALA A 686 19.05 8.33 44.09
N ALA A 687 17.79 7.89 44.00
CA ALA A 687 16.70 8.47 44.77
C ALA A 687 16.97 8.38 46.29
N LEU A 688 16.73 9.48 46.99
CA LEU A 688 16.84 9.53 48.45
C LEU A 688 15.51 9.07 49.07
N THR A 689 15.58 8.28 50.14
CA THR A 689 14.40 7.92 50.95
C THR A 689 14.08 9.02 51.96
N PHE A 690 12.85 9.50 51.99
CA PHE A 690 12.35 10.52 52.93
C PHE A 690 10.83 10.38 53.12
N ASP A 691 10.33 10.87 54.25
CA ASP A 691 8.89 10.99 54.51
C ASP A 691 8.43 12.42 54.19
N GLU A 692 7.36 12.58 53.39
CA GLU A 692 6.69 13.87 53.24
C GLU A 692 5.75 14.11 54.42
N LEU A 693 5.95 15.20 55.14
CA LEU A 693 5.15 15.52 56.33
C LEU A 693 3.90 16.31 55.92
N ALA A 694 2.77 15.95 56.53
CA ALA A 694 1.57 16.78 56.45
C ALA A 694 1.84 18.07 57.21
N VAL A 695 1.93 19.18 56.48
CA VAL A 695 2.11 20.49 57.13
C VAL A 695 0.77 20.88 57.80
N PRO A 696 0.76 21.21 59.11
CA PRO A 696 -0.46 21.38 59.91
C PRO A 696 -1.43 22.48 59.47
#